data_AF-A0A6P7Y4A0-F1
#
_entry.id   AF-A0A6P7Y4A0-F1
#
_cell.length_a   1.000
_cell.length_b   1.000
_cell.length_c   1.000
_cell.angle_alpha   90.00
_cell.angle_beta   90.00
_cell.angle_gamma   90.00
#
_symmetry.space_group_name_H-M   'P 1'
#
loop_
_entity.id
_entity.type
_entity.pdbx_description
1 polymer ?
#
loop_
_entity_poly.entity_id
_entity_poly.type
_entity_poly.pdbx_seq_one_letter_code
_entity_poly.pdbx_strand_id
1 'polypeptide(L)'
;MEPEEHSTMEITTMDYDESQLMDSDMDYERPNVETIKCVVVGDNAVGKTRLICARACNATLTQYQLLATHVPTVWAIDQYRVCQEVLERSRDVVDDVSVSLRLWDTFGDHHKDRRFAYGRSDVVVLCFSIANPNSLYHVKTMWYPEIKHFCPRAPVILVGCQLDLRYADLEAVNRARRPLARPIKPNEILPPEKGREVAKELGIPYYETSVVAQFGIKDVFDNAIRAALISRRHLQFWKSHLRNVQRPLLQAPFLPPKPPPPIIMVPDPPSNNEDHPAHLLEDHLCADIILVLQERIKIYAHKIYLSTSSSKFYDLFLMDLSEDLQGGSANNERTFHKEERQGRDFLMRAASFDICESTEDISCGQQCLRTSTSDGILRSSTFQNGELRMRRGRILSSWSRAFVSIQEEMAEEPITYKPRLMMMVKMDPSIQPGPFRAVLKYLYTGELDENERDLMQIAHIAELLEVFDLRMMVANVLNNEAFMNQEITKAFHVRRSNRVKECLAKGTFSDVTFVLDDGTISAHKPLLISSCDWMAAMFGGPFVESSTKEVAIPYTTKSSMRAVLEYLYTGQFTASPDLDAIDLIILANRLCLPHLVALTEQYTVTALMEAAQMHVDIDGDVLVLLELAQRTRSILKSTGGPLSGT
;
A
#
# COMPACT_ATOMS: atom_id res chain seq x y z
N MET A 1 -43.40 -54.65 3.01
CA MET A 1 -44.85 -54.76 3.24
C MET A 1 -45.12 -54.07 4.56
N GLU A 2 -45.80 -52.93 4.48
CA GLU A 2 -46.34 -52.11 5.59
C GLU A 2 -47.19 -52.92 6.60
N PRO A 3 -47.48 -52.44 7.84
CA PRO A 3 -47.96 -51.07 8.11
C PRO A 3 -47.55 -50.38 9.45
N GLU A 4 -48.02 -49.13 9.56
CA GLU A 4 -47.97 -48.19 10.69
C GLU A 4 -48.61 -48.70 11.99
N GLU A 5 -48.11 -48.22 13.14
CA GLU A 5 -48.81 -48.29 14.44
C GLU A 5 -48.79 -46.92 15.14
N HIS A 6 -49.99 -46.36 15.33
CA HIS A 6 -50.31 -45.44 16.42
C HIS A 6 -50.64 -46.27 17.67
N SER A 7 -50.11 -45.91 18.84
CA SER A 7 -50.68 -46.36 20.12
C SER A 7 -50.51 -45.33 21.24
N THR A 8 -51.66 -45.00 21.82
CA THR A 8 -51.96 -44.26 23.05
C THR A 8 -51.58 -45.03 24.32
N MET A 9 -51.12 -44.31 25.34
CA MET A 9 -51.18 -44.67 26.77
C MET A 9 -51.15 -43.36 27.59
N GLU A 10 -51.73 -43.20 28.76
CA GLU A 10 -52.87 -43.78 29.49
C GLU A 10 -53.02 -42.84 30.72
N ILE A 11 -54.24 -42.45 31.08
CA ILE A 11 -54.50 -41.57 32.24
C ILE A 11 -54.61 -42.45 33.48
N THR A 12 -53.81 -42.18 34.51
CA THR A 12 -54.07 -42.66 35.88
C THR A 12 -54.28 -41.47 36.81
N THR A 13 -55.51 -41.37 37.30
CA THR A 13 -55.95 -40.50 38.40
C THR A 13 -55.49 -41.08 39.73
N MET A 14 -54.86 -40.28 40.59
CA MET A 14 -54.78 -40.53 42.03
C MET A 14 -55.11 -39.26 42.81
N ASP A 15 -55.87 -39.48 43.87
CA ASP A 15 -56.70 -38.56 44.63
C ASP A 15 -55.99 -37.36 45.25
N TYR A 16 -56.73 -36.25 45.35
CA TYR A 16 -56.37 -35.04 46.08
C TYR A 16 -56.36 -35.31 47.59
N ASP A 17 -55.21 -35.12 48.23
CA ASP A 17 -55.11 -34.95 49.67
C ASP A 17 -55.24 -33.45 50.02
N GLU A 18 -56.27 -33.12 50.76
CA GLU A 18 -56.79 -31.77 51.01
C GLU A 18 -56.10 -31.11 52.23
N SER A 19 -54.78 -31.28 52.36
CA SER A 19 -54.06 -30.99 53.61
C SER A 19 -52.77 -30.17 53.51
N GLN A 20 -52.60 -29.33 52.47
CA GLN A 20 -51.48 -28.37 52.41
C GLN A 20 -51.88 -26.99 51.87
N LEU A 21 -52.92 -26.40 52.46
CA LEU A 21 -53.12 -24.95 52.49
C LEU A 21 -52.45 -24.41 53.75
N MET A 22 -51.15 -24.14 53.70
CA MET A 22 -50.35 -23.21 54.55
C MET A 22 -48.88 -23.62 54.49
N ASP A 23 -48.14 -23.11 53.50
CA ASP A 23 -46.70 -22.88 53.70
C ASP A 23 -46.22 -21.72 52.80
N SER A 24 -46.56 -20.51 53.24
CA SER A 24 -45.95 -19.28 52.76
C SER A 24 -44.81 -18.92 53.70
N ASP A 25 -43.58 -19.31 53.34
CA ASP A 25 -42.29 -18.67 53.69
C ASP A 25 -41.15 -19.70 53.59
N MET A 26 -40.53 -19.80 52.41
CA MET A 26 -39.23 -20.47 52.26
C MET A 26 -38.33 -19.64 51.35
N ASP A 27 -37.93 -18.46 51.85
CA ASP A 27 -36.76 -17.74 51.36
C ASP A 27 -35.50 -18.44 51.90
N TYR A 28 -34.75 -19.10 51.02
CA TYR A 28 -33.39 -19.58 51.30
C TYR A 28 -32.43 -18.37 51.42
N GLU A 29 -32.51 -17.61 52.52
CA GLU A 29 -31.52 -16.59 52.85
C GLU A 29 -30.27 -17.27 53.43
N ARG A 30 -29.20 -17.35 52.62
CA ARG A 30 -27.85 -17.49 53.17
C ARG A 30 -27.54 -16.23 54.00
N PRO A 31 -26.93 -16.33 55.18
CA PRO A 31 -26.57 -15.15 55.96
C PRO A 31 -25.63 -14.25 55.14
N ASN A 32 -25.95 -12.94 55.06
CA ASN A 32 -25.14 -11.85 54.48
C ASN A 32 -25.23 -11.58 52.96
N VAL A 33 -26.26 -12.06 52.23
CA VAL A 33 -26.50 -11.62 50.84
C VAL A 33 -27.46 -10.44 50.79
N GLU A 34 -27.04 -9.32 50.22
CA GLU A 34 -27.89 -8.13 50.07
C GLU A 34 -28.68 -8.19 48.74
N THR A 35 -29.99 -8.39 48.83
CA THR A 35 -30.87 -8.32 47.65
C THR A 35 -31.08 -6.86 47.25
N ILE A 36 -30.91 -6.54 45.96
CA ILE A 36 -31.04 -5.17 45.42
C ILE A 36 -32.04 -5.17 44.27
N LYS A 37 -33.14 -4.44 44.43
CA LYS A 37 -34.10 -4.16 43.35
C LYS A 37 -33.65 -2.93 42.54
N CYS A 38 -33.21 -3.17 41.32
CA CYS A 38 -32.78 -2.15 40.36
C CYS A 38 -33.83 -1.98 39.26
N VAL A 39 -34.41 -0.78 39.15
CA VAL A 39 -35.41 -0.46 38.13
C VAL A 39 -34.78 0.36 37.02
N VAL A 40 -34.98 -0.06 35.77
CA VAL A 40 -34.48 0.64 34.58
C VAL A 40 -35.63 1.37 33.89
N VAL A 41 -35.50 2.69 33.73
CA VAL A 41 -36.55 3.57 33.20
C VAL A 41 -36.01 4.55 32.16
N GLY A 42 -36.91 5.14 31.37
CA GLY A 42 -36.56 6.07 30.28
C GLY A 42 -37.46 5.88 29.05
N ASP A 43 -37.23 6.71 28.04
CA ASP A 43 -38.01 6.72 26.80
C ASP A 43 -38.00 5.37 26.06
N ASN A 44 -38.94 5.22 25.13
CA ASN A 44 -38.95 4.10 24.21
C ASN A 44 -37.72 4.09 23.30
N ALA A 45 -37.25 2.89 22.94
CA ALA A 45 -36.10 2.64 22.05
C ALA A 45 -34.74 3.21 22.51
N VAL A 46 -34.59 3.68 23.75
CA VAL A 46 -33.28 4.13 24.27
C VAL A 46 -32.30 2.99 24.60
N GLY A 47 -32.76 1.72 24.58
CA GLY A 47 -31.89 0.55 24.80
C GLY A 47 -31.96 -0.07 26.21
N LYS A 48 -32.99 0.22 27.02
CA LYS A 48 -33.18 -0.34 28.37
C LYS A 48 -33.16 -1.88 28.40
N THR A 49 -34.01 -2.52 27.61
CA THR A 49 -34.10 -3.98 27.52
C THR A 49 -32.78 -4.59 27.05
N ARG A 50 -32.12 -3.99 26.05
CA ARG A 50 -30.81 -4.44 25.57
C ARG A 50 -29.73 -4.36 26.66
N LEU A 51 -29.73 -3.29 27.45
CA LEU A 51 -28.81 -3.13 28.57
C LEU A 51 -29.04 -4.19 29.67
N ILE A 52 -30.31 -4.47 29.99
CA ILE A 52 -30.69 -5.53 30.93
C ILE A 52 -30.27 -6.90 30.41
N CYS A 53 -30.59 -7.25 29.17
CA CYS A 53 -30.22 -8.52 28.58
C CYS A 53 -28.70 -8.71 28.54
N ALA A 54 -27.94 -7.67 28.17
CA ALA A 54 -26.48 -7.73 28.15
C ALA A 54 -25.90 -8.04 29.54
N ARG A 55 -26.46 -7.44 30.59
CA ARG A 55 -26.06 -7.73 31.98
C ARG A 55 -26.50 -9.11 32.44
N ALA A 56 -27.75 -9.49 32.20
CA ALA A 56 -28.33 -10.74 32.68
C ALA A 56 -27.72 -11.98 32.02
N CYS A 57 -27.40 -11.89 30.72
CA CYS A 57 -26.84 -13.01 29.97
C CYS A 57 -25.30 -13.08 30.06
N ASN A 58 -24.63 -12.03 30.53
CA ASN A 58 -23.16 -11.90 30.53
C ASN A 58 -22.51 -12.31 29.19
N ALA A 59 -23.26 -12.19 28.10
CA ALA A 59 -22.94 -12.75 26.79
C ALA A 59 -22.65 -11.62 25.80
N THR A 60 -21.63 -11.83 24.98
CA THR A 60 -21.39 -11.04 23.77
C THR A 60 -22.52 -11.32 22.78
N LEU A 61 -23.62 -10.57 22.90
CA LEU A 61 -24.71 -10.67 21.93
C LEU A 61 -24.24 -10.06 20.61
N THR A 62 -24.27 -10.85 19.54
CA THR A 62 -23.96 -10.33 18.21
C THR A 62 -24.99 -9.28 17.80
N GLN A 63 -24.62 -8.38 16.87
CA GLN A 63 -25.55 -7.37 16.35
C GLN A 63 -26.86 -7.99 15.84
N TYR A 64 -26.79 -9.18 15.23
CA TYR A 64 -27.95 -9.96 14.81
C TYR A 64 -28.81 -10.42 15.99
N GLN A 65 -28.22 -11.04 17.02
CA GLN A 65 -28.94 -11.46 18.22
C GLN A 65 -29.62 -10.29 18.93
N LEU A 66 -28.94 -9.14 19.01
CA LEU A 66 -29.50 -7.91 19.58
C LEU A 66 -30.69 -7.34 18.79
N LEU A 67 -30.74 -7.58 17.47
CA LEU A 67 -31.84 -7.14 16.59
C LEU A 67 -32.99 -8.16 16.54
N ALA A 68 -32.67 -9.45 16.69
CA ALA A 68 -33.61 -10.58 16.65
C ALA A 68 -34.32 -10.84 17.98
N THR A 69 -33.75 -10.40 19.12
CA THR A 69 -34.42 -10.42 20.43
C THR A 69 -35.57 -9.40 20.45
N HIS A 70 -36.69 -9.75 19.82
CA HIS A 70 -37.99 -9.10 20.03
C HIS A 70 -38.55 -9.63 21.34
N VAL A 71 -37.94 -9.25 22.46
CA VAL A 71 -38.41 -9.64 23.79
C VAL A 71 -39.54 -8.68 24.16
N PRO A 72 -40.79 -9.13 24.30
CA PRO A 72 -41.88 -8.25 24.74
C PRO A 72 -41.54 -7.63 26.10
N THR A 73 -41.61 -6.31 26.17
CA THR A 73 -40.96 -5.42 27.15
C THR A 73 -41.54 -5.44 28.57
N VAL A 74 -42.16 -6.56 28.99
CA VAL A 74 -42.41 -6.83 30.42
C VAL A 74 -41.31 -7.78 30.93
N TRP A 75 -40.08 -7.28 31.11
CA TRP A 75 -39.13 -7.91 32.04
C TRP A 75 -39.42 -7.44 33.47
N ALA A 76 -40.70 -7.50 33.84
CA ALA A 76 -41.15 -7.46 35.21
C ALA A 76 -41.84 -8.80 35.48
N ILE A 77 -41.47 -9.40 36.61
CA ILE A 77 -42.21 -10.45 37.31
C ILE A 77 -41.75 -11.88 36.96
N ASP A 78 -41.26 -12.56 37.99
CA ASP A 78 -41.10 -14.00 38.19
C ASP A 78 -39.99 -14.84 37.55
N GLN A 79 -39.27 -14.41 36.50
CA GLN A 79 -38.22 -15.30 35.95
C GLN A 79 -37.06 -15.62 36.92
N TYR A 80 -36.75 -14.75 37.88
CA TYR A 80 -35.78 -15.05 38.95
C TYR A 80 -36.27 -16.17 39.90
N ARG A 81 -37.58 -16.42 39.98
CA ARG A 81 -38.17 -17.53 40.76
C ARG A 81 -38.34 -18.80 39.92
N VAL A 82 -38.44 -18.67 38.60
CA VAL A 82 -38.72 -19.78 37.67
C VAL A 82 -37.45 -20.33 36.99
N CYS A 83 -36.42 -19.51 36.77
CA CYS A 83 -35.18 -19.90 36.09
C CYS A 83 -33.97 -19.79 37.01
N GLN A 84 -33.42 -20.94 37.44
CA GLN A 84 -32.29 -21.00 38.35
C GLN A 84 -31.01 -20.36 37.77
N GLU A 85 -30.77 -20.48 36.46
CA GLU A 85 -29.61 -19.86 35.81
C GLU A 85 -29.63 -18.33 35.89
N VAL A 86 -30.81 -17.71 35.73
CA VAL A 86 -30.95 -16.24 35.83
C VAL A 86 -30.74 -15.79 37.27
N LEU A 87 -31.22 -16.57 38.24
CA LEU A 87 -30.99 -16.32 39.66
C LEU A 87 -29.50 -16.45 40.04
N GLU A 88 -28.80 -17.46 39.52
CA GLU A 88 -27.37 -17.64 39.75
C GLU A 88 -26.55 -16.51 39.13
N ARG A 89 -26.84 -16.11 37.88
CA ARG A 89 -26.19 -14.97 37.21
C ARG A 89 -26.52 -13.61 37.83
N SER A 90 -27.58 -13.51 38.64
CA SER A 90 -27.93 -12.29 39.38
C SER A 90 -27.01 -12.01 40.57
N ARG A 91 -26.25 -13.01 41.01
CA ARG A 91 -25.35 -12.91 42.16
C ARG A 91 -24.03 -12.30 41.73
N ASP A 92 -23.57 -11.30 42.47
CA ASP A 92 -22.29 -10.65 42.24
C ASP A 92 -21.64 -10.26 43.57
N VAL A 93 -20.36 -9.89 43.53
CA VAL A 93 -19.62 -9.34 44.66
C VAL A 93 -19.14 -7.95 44.28
N VAL A 94 -19.65 -6.93 44.98
CA VAL A 94 -19.27 -5.52 44.78
C VAL A 94 -18.73 -4.98 46.10
N ASP A 95 -17.49 -4.49 46.07
CA ASP A 95 -16.77 -3.95 47.24
C ASP A 95 -16.82 -4.88 48.47
N ASP A 96 -16.53 -6.17 48.25
CA ASP A 96 -16.57 -7.26 49.24
C ASP A 96 -17.96 -7.56 49.83
N VAL A 97 -19.03 -7.04 49.23
CA VAL A 97 -20.42 -7.34 49.61
C VAL A 97 -21.05 -8.28 48.58
N SER A 98 -21.50 -9.44 49.05
CA SER A 98 -22.31 -10.37 48.25
C SER A 98 -23.70 -9.78 48.00
N VAL A 99 -24.06 -9.59 46.74
CA VAL A 99 -25.34 -8.99 46.33
C VAL A 99 -26.12 -9.92 45.40
N SER A 100 -27.45 -9.81 45.43
CA SER A 100 -28.32 -10.40 44.41
C SER A 100 -29.07 -9.26 43.72
N LEU A 101 -28.66 -8.95 42.48
CA LEU A 101 -29.21 -7.85 41.68
C LEU A 101 -30.44 -8.31 40.90
N ARG A 102 -31.61 -7.79 41.26
CA ARG A 102 -32.86 -8.04 40.56
C ARG A 102 -33.18 -6.86 39.64
N LEU A 103 -33.09 -7.08 38.33
CA LEU A 103 -33.37 -6.08 37.30
C LEU A 103 -34.87 -6.04 36.96
N TRP A 104 -35.42 -4.84 36.88
CA TRP A 104 -36.81 -4.57 36.50
C TRP A 104 -36.84 -3.68 35.26
N ASP A 105 -37.29 -4.22 34.13
CA ASP A 105 -37.50 -3.44 32.90
C ASP A 105 -38.86 -2.73 32.94
N THR A 106 -38.97 -1.60 32.26
CA THR A 106 -40.21 -0.81 32.19
C THR A 106 -40.47 -0.28 30.78
N PHE A 107 -41.74 -0.18 30.40
CA PHE A 107 -42.13 0.49 29.15
C PHE A 107 -42.08 2.01 29.30
N GLY A 108 -41.58 2.70 28.27
CA GLY A 108 -41.56 4.17 28.22
C GLY A 108 -42.96 4.79 28.18
N ASP A 109 -43.93 4.12 27.55
CA ASP A 109 -45.24 4.72 27.25
C ASP A 109 -46.40 4.22 28.14
N HIS A 110 -46.17 3.21 29.00
CA HIS A 110 -47.23 2.61 29.84
C HIS A 110 -47.21 3.13 31.30
N HIS A 111 -47.80 4.30 31.52
CA HIS A 111 -47.81 4.98 32.82
C HIS A 111 -48.37 4.16 34.00
N LYS A 112 -49.35 3.28 33.77
CA LYS A 112 -49.98 2.49 34.84
C LYS A 112 -49.05 1.40 35.36
N ASP A 113 -48.31 0.73 34.47
CA ASP A 113 -47.44 -0.40 34.81
C ASP A 113 -46.13 0.06 35.48
N ARG A 114 -45.65 1.26 35.14
CA ARG A 114 -44.44 1.86 35.77
C ARG A 114 -44.59 2.13 37.26
N ARG A 115 -45.79 2.50 37.72
CA ARG A 115 -46.05 2.78 39.14
C ARG A 115 -45.77 1.56 40.02
N PHE A 116 -46.13 0.36 39.55
CA PHE A 116 -45.86 -0.88 40.27
C PHE A 116 -44.36 -1.21 40.31
N ALA A 117 -43.61 -0.87 39.26
CA ALA A 117 -42.17 -1.13 39.20
C ALA A 117 -41.39 -0.35 40.28
N TYR A 118 -41.75 0.90 40.58
CA TYR A 118 -41.08 1.75 41.58
C TYR A 118 -41.23 1.28 43.04
N GLY A 119 -42.20 0.42 43.34
CA GLY A 119 -42.46 -0.04 44.71
C GLY A 119 -41.24 -0.75 45.31
N ARG A 120 -40.75 -0.25 46.45
CA ARG A 120 -39.58 -0.78 47.18
C ARG A 120 -38.30 -0.85 46.32
N SER A 121 -38.11 0.05 45.36
CA SER A 121 -36.86 0.11 44.58
C SER A 121 -35.69 0.56 45.44
N ASP A 122 -34.56 -0.13 45.31
CA ASP A 122 -33.31 0.21 46.00
C ASP A 122 -32.44 1.18 45.19
N VAL A 123 -32.56 1.15 43.87
CA VAL A 123 -31.88 2.07 42.93
C VAL A 123 -32.65 2.16 41.62
N VAL A 124 -32.54 3.31 40.94
CA VAL A 124 -33.11 3.53 39.62
C VAL A 124 -32.02 3.89 38.61
N VAL A 125 -31.99 3.17 37.49
CA VAL A 125 -31.16 3.46 36.33
C VAL A 125 -32.01 4.22 35.32
N LEU A 126 -31.72 5.51 35.16
CA LEU A 126 -32.42 6.39 34.25
C LEU A 126 -31.67 6.47 32.92
N CYS A 127 -32.24 5.87 31.87
CA CYS A 127 -31.62 5.76 30.57
C CYS A 127 -32.14 6.80 29.58
N PHE A 128 -31.23 7.36 28.78
CA PHE A 128 -31.54 8.09 27.55
C PHE A 128 -30.66 7.57 26.41
N SER A 129 -31.00 7.91 25.17
CA SER A 129 -30.18 7.57 24.00
C SER A 129 -29.31 8.76 23.61
N ILE A 130 -28.01 8.54 23.41
CA ILE A 130 -27.13 9.61 22.90
C ILE A 130 -27.51 10.03 21.48
N ALA A 131 -28.24 9.20 20.73
CA ALA A 131 -28.71 9.51 19.39
C ALA A 131 -30.10 10.15 19.33
N ASN A 132 -30.71 10.43 20.50
CA ASN A 132 -32.00 11.10 20.59
C ASN A 132 -31.97 12.22 21.65
N PRO A 133 -31.70 13.48 21.25
CA PRO A 133 -31.67 14.63 22.16
C PRO A 133 -32.94 14.81 23.00
N ASN A 134 -34.12 14.47 22.45
CA ASN A 134 -35.38 14.57 23.18
C ASN A 134 -35.42 13.62 24.38
N SER A 135 -34.81 12.45 24.28
CA SER A 135 -34.77 11.51 25.40
C SER A 135 -33.97 12.05 26.60
N LEU A 136 -32.92 12.85 26.35
CA LEU A 136 -32.21 13.57 27.41
C LEU A 136 -33.02 14.75 27.95
N TYR A 137 -33.82 15.42 27.11
CA TYR A 137 -34.73 16.46 27.57
C TYR A 137 -35.81 15.89 28.52
N HIS A 138 -36.40 14.74 28.18
CA HIS A 138 -37.41 14.06 28.99
C HIS A 138 -36.87 13.57 30.33
N VAL A 139 -35.56 13.30 30.46
CA VAL A 139 -34.91 12.97 31.75
C VAL A 139 -35.23 14.05 32.78
N LYS A 140 -35.09 15.32 32.41
CA LYS A 140 -35.30 16.46 33.32
C LYS A 140 -36.77 16.82 33.49
N THR A 141 -37.55 16.78 32.41
CA THR A 141 -38.93 17.29 32.41
C THR A 141 -39.98 16.27 32.85
N MET A 142 -39.70 14.98 32.71
CA MET A 142 -40.66 13.91 32.94
C MET A 142 -40.12 12.85 33.91
N TRP A 143 -39.03 12.18 33.54
CA TRP A 143 -38.60 10.94 34.21
C TRP A 143 -38.07 11.19 35.61
N TYR A 144 -37.16 12.15 35.80
CA TYR A 144 -36.60 12.42 37.11
C TYR A 144 -37.67 12.91 38.12
N PRO A 145 -38.58 13.83 37.78
CA PRO A 145 -39.72 14.16 38.62
C PRO A 145 -40.62 12.96 38.94
N GLU A 146 -40.93 12.11 37.97
CA GLU A 146 -41.75 10.89 38.16
C GLU A 146 -41.11 9.94 39.18
N ILE A 147 -39.81 9.67 39.03
CA ILE A 147 -39.03 8.82 39.95
C ILE A 147 -39.05 9.40 41.36
N LYS A 148 -38.77 10.70 41.50
CA LYS A 148 -38.75 11.35 42.83
C LYS A 148 -40.12 11.45 43.49
N HIS A 149 -41.20 11.44 42.71
CA HIS A 149 -42.56 11.34 43.25
C HIS A 149 -42.86 9.95 43.83
N PHE A 150 -42.53 8.86 43.12
CA PHE A 150 -42.90 7.50 43.55
C PHE A 150 -41.89 6.84 44.49
N CYS A 151 -40.58 7.10 44.35
CA CYS A 151 -39.53 6.54 45.20
C CYS A 151 -38.48 7.61 45.57
N PRO A 152 -38.85 8.61 46.41
CA PRO A 152 -38.00 9.78 46.71
C PRO A 152 -36.63 9.43 47.32
N ARG A 153 -36.56 8.33 48.10
CA ARG A 153 -35.35 7.86 48.78
C ARG A 153 -34.43 7.01 47.90
N ALA A 154 -34.93 6.54 46.75
CA ALA A 154 -34.11 5.73 45.87
C ALA A 154 -33.03 6.61 45.20
N PRO A 155 -31.74 6.23 45.26
CA PRO A 155 -30.70 6.84 44.45
C PRO A 155 -31.00 6.60 42.97
N VAL A 156 -30.63 7.57 42.15
CA VAL A 156 -30.81 7.53 40.70
C VAL A 156 -29.44 7.68 40.05
N ILE A 157 -29.15 6.89 39.03
CA ILE A 157 -27.98 7.09 38.17
C ILE A 157 -28.44 7.38 36.74
N LEU A 158 -27.77 8.31 36.07
CA LEU A 158 -28.07 8.68 34.69
C LEU A 158 -27.20 7.87 33.72
N VAL A 159 -27.80 7.29 32.68
CA VAL A 159 -27.10 6.45 31.70
C VAL A 159 -27.40 6.89 30.28
N GLY A 160 -26.35 7.27 29.54
CA GLY A 160 -26.39 7.50 28.10
C GLY A 160 -26.14 6.19 27.35
N CYS A 161 -27.16 5.65 26.71
CA CYS A 161 -27.07 4.40 25.94
C CYS A 161 -26.74 4.65 24.46
N GLN A 162 -26.31 3.59 23.77
CA GLN A 162 -26.01 3.57 22.33
C GLN A 162 -24.77 4.39 21.95
N LEU A 163 -23.76 4.37 22.83
CA LEU A 163 -22.50 5.07 22.65
C LEU A 163 -21.79 4.76 21.31
N ASP A 164 -21.94 3.55 20.80
CA ASP A 164 -21.40 3.10 19.51
C ASP A 164 -21.78 4.02 18.34
N LEU A 165 -22.96 4.64 18.40
CA LEU A 165 -23.46 5.52 17.34
C LEU A 165 -22.62 6.80 17.17
N ARG A 166 -21.79 7.16 18.14
CA ARG A 166 -20.87 8.31 18.04
C ARG A 166 -19.74 8.08 17.04
N TYR A 167 -19.38 6.82 16.77
CA TYR A 167 -18.24 6.44 15.92
C TYR A 167 -18.64 5.51 14.76
N ALA A 168 -19.94 5.25 14.60
CA ALA A 168 -20.45 4.36 13.56
C ALA A 168 -20.64 5.08 12.22
N ASP A 169 -20.60 4.32 11.14
CA ASP A 169 -21.15 4.75 9.84
C ASP A 169 -22.67 4.89 9.96
N LEU A 170 -23.13 6.14 10.15
CA LEU A 170 -24.55 6.44 10.32
C LEU A 170 -25.38 6.11 9.07
N GLU A 171 -24.80 6.09 7.87
CA GLU A 171 -25.53 5.70 6.68
C GLU A 171 -25.83 4.20 6.68
N ALA A 172 -24.83 3.38 6.99
CA ALA A 172 -25.00 1.94 7.16
C ALA A 172 -26.00 1.62 8.28
N VAL A 173 -25.90 2.32 9.41
CA VAL A 173 -26.85 2.17 10.52
C VAL A 173 -28.27 2.54 10.08
N ASN A 174 -28.47 3.66 9.38
CA ASN A 174 -29.80 4.08 8.93
C ASN A 174 -30.39 3.11 7.89
N ARG A 175 -29.57 2.49 7.01
CA ARG A 175 -30.02 1.43 6.09
C ARG A 175 -30.46 0.16 6.81
N ALA A 176 -29.79 -0.20 7.90
CA ALA A 176 -30.10 -1.41 8.68
C ALA A 176 -31.30 -1.25 9.63
N ARG A 177 -31.75 -0.02 9.89
CA ARG A 177 -32.92 0.25 10.73
C ARG A 177 -34.22 0.02 9.95
N ARG A 178 -35.34 -0.10 10.67
CA ARG A 178 -36.67 -0.26 10.08
C ARG A 178 -36.94 0.87 9.07
N PRO A 179 -37.53 0.59 7.88
CA PRO A 179 -37.74 1.60 6.84
C PRO A 179 -38.51 2.86 7.26
N LEU A 180 -39.35 2.76 8.30
CA LEU A 180 -40.18 3.86 8.82
C LEU A 180 -39.53 4.61 10.00
N ALA A 181 -38.33 4.22 10.45
CA ALA A 181 -37.64 4.91 11.53
C ALA A 181 -37.01 6.22 11.03
N ARG A 182 -37.16 7.29 11.80
CA ARG A 182 -36.48 8.57 11.50
C ARG A 182 -34.96 8.35 11.43
N PRO A 183 -34.30 8.73 10.33
CA PRO A 183 -32.84 8.65 10.21
C PRO A 183 -32.14 9.45 11.30
N ILE A 184 -31.07 8.87 11.86
CA ILE A 184 -30.19 9.55 12.81
C ILE A 184 -29.32 10.51 12.03
N LYS A 185 -29.27 11.77 12.43
CA LYS A 185 -28.40 12.78 11.84
C LYS A 185 -27.15 12.98 12.70
N PRO A 186 -25.97 13.27 12.11
CA PRO A 186 -24.74 13.50 12.86
C PRO A 186 -24.87 14.60 13.94
N ASN A 187 -25.61 15.67 13.64
CA ASN A 187 -25.84 16.79 14.55
C ASN A 187 -26.77 16.48 15.73
N GLU A 188 -27.42 15.31 15.73
CA GLU A 188 -28.29 14.85 16.82
C GLU A 188 -27.58 13.91 17.79
N ILE A 189 -26.36 13.49 17.47
CA ILE A 189 -25.53 12.70 18.38
C ILE A 189 -25.04 13.60 19.51
N LEU A 190 -25.41 13.26 20.73
CA LEU A 190 -25.05 14.01 21.93
C LEU A 190 -23.58 13.76 22.32
N PRO A 191 -22.81 14.83 22.57
CA PRO A 191 -21.49 14.70 23.15
C PRO A 191 -21.61 14.42 24.67
N PRO A 192 -20.63 13.75 25.30
CA PRO A 192 -20.71 13.34 26.70
C PRO A 192 -20.95 14.50 27.69
N GLU A 193 -20.52 15.71 27.33
CA GLU A 193 -20.69 16.94 28.10
C GLU A 193 -22.17 17.20 28.39
N LYS A 194 -23.07 16.94 27.43
CA LYS A 194 -24.50 17.19 27.59
C LYS A 194 -25.13 16.30 28.66
N GLY A 195 -24.75 15.02 28.69
CA GLY A 195 -25.19 14.10 29.74
C GLY A 195 -24.62 14.50 31.11
N ARG A 196 -23.33 14.89 31.16
CA ARG A 196 -22.67 15.37 32.38
C ARG A 196 -23.31 16.64 32.94
N GLU A 197 -23.69 17.59 32.09
CA GLU A 197 -24.40 18.82 32.47
C GLU A 197 -25.71 18.49 33.19
N VAL A 198 -26.57 17.67 32.56
CA VAL A 198 -27.86 17.27 33.14
C VAL A 198 -27.68 16.50 34.46
N ALA A 199 -26.71 15.58 34.52
CA ALA A 199 -26.42 14.83 35.73
C ALA A 199 -25.96 15.72 36.89
N LYS A 200 -25.12 16.72 36.59
CA LYS A 200 -24.66 17.73 37.55
C LYS A 200 -25.82 18.58 38.07
N GLU A 201 -26.72 19.02 37.19
CA GLU A 201 -27.93 19.75 37.58
C GLU A 201 -28.85 18.94 38.51
N LEU A 202 -28.98 17.64 38.26
CA LEU A 202 -29.83 16.73 39.03
C LEU A 202 -29.14 16.15 40.28
N GLY A 203 -27.83 16.39 40.47
CA GLY A 203 -27.05 15.87 41.58
C GLY A 203 -26.86 14.36 41.57
N ILE A 204 -26.80 13.74 40.38
CA ILE A 204 -26.68 12.28 40.20
C ILE A 204 -25.44 11.91 39.38
N PRO A 205 -24.88 10.70 39.52
CA PRO A 205 -23.76 10.26 38.70
C PRO A 205 -24.20 9.95 37.26
N TYR A 206 -23.25 10.03 36.32
CA TYR A 206 -23.47 9.81 34.90
C TYR A 206 -22.50 8.78 34.32
N TYR A 207 -23.03 7.90 33.49
CA TYR A 207 -22.31 6.84 32.80
C TYR A 207 -22.78 6.73 31.34
N GLU A 208 -21.92 6.29 30.44
CA GLU A 208 -22.29 5.93 29.07
C GLU A 208 -22.12 4.42 28.83
N THR A 209 -22.97 3.85 27.98
CA THR A 209 -22.91 2.43 27.64
C THR A 209 -23.09 2.19 26.15
N SER A 210 -22.37 1.19 25.64
CA SER A 210 -22.67 0.56 24.36
C SER A 210 -22.78 -0.93 24.56
N VAL A 211 -23.96 -1.48 24.28
CA VAL A 211 -24.16 -2.93 24.25
C VAL A 211 -23.44 -3.56 23.06
N VAL A 212 -23.31 -2.84 21.94
CA VAL A 212 -22.61 -3.32 20.74
C VAL A 212 -21.11 -3.40 20.99
N ALA A 213 -20.51 -2.36 21.57
CA ALA A 213 -19.09 -2.33 21.90
C ALA A 213 -18.75 -2.98 23.25
N GLN A 214 -19.74 -3.59 23.93
CA GLN A 214 -19.61 -4.18 25.27
C GLN A 214 -18.95 -3.25 26.30
N PHE A 215 -19.22 -1.94 26.18
CA PHE A 215 -18.62 -0.91 27.00
C PHE A 215 -19.58 -0.38 28.06
N GLY A 216 -19.07 -0.17 29.28
CA GLY A 216 -19.77 0.51 30.36
C GLY A 216 -20.89 -0.27 31.05
N ILE A 217 -21.24 -1.46 30.57
CA ILE A 217 -22.35 -2.27 31.11
C ILE A 217 -22.09 -2.61 32.59
N LYS A 218 -20.92 -3.17 32.89
CA LYS A 218 -20.52 -3.52 34.27
C LYS A 218 -20.44 -2.28 35.16
N ASP A 219 -19.82 -1.21 34.66
CA ASP A 219 -19.68 0.04 35.39
C ASP A 219 -21.03 0.60 35.84
N VAL A 220 -22.03 0.60 34.97
CA VAL A 220 -23.38 1.08 35.31
C VAL A 220 -23.99 0.29 36.45
N PHE A 221 -23.97 -1.05 36.38
CA PHE A 221 -24.64 -1.87 37.38
C PHE A 221 -23.87 -1.95 38.70
N ASP A 222 -22.54 -2.01 38.69
CA ASP A 222 -21.73 -1.96 39.90
C ASP A 222 -21.93 -0.64 40.64
N ASN A 223 -21.97 0.48 39.91
CA ASN A 223 -22.18 1.79 40.52
C ASN A 223 -23.65 2.01 40.97
N ALA A 224 -24.62 1.38 40.29
CA ALA A 224 -25.99 1.32 40.79
C ALA A 224 -26.07 0.55 42.11
N ILE A 225 -25.39 -0.59 42.21
CA ILE A 225 -25.28 -1.41 43.42
C ILE A 225 -24.64 -0.60 44.55
N ARG A 226 -23.50 0.05 44.31
CA ARG A 226 -22.85 0.95 45.29
C ARG A 226 -23.79 2.02 45.81
N ALA A 227 -24.51 2.69 44.91
CA ALA A 227 -25.48 3.72 45.28
C ALA A 227 -26.60 3.16 46.17
N ALA A 228 -27.14 1.98 45.83
CA ALA A 228 -28.17 1.29 46.61
C ALA A 228 -27.67 0.92 48.02
N LEU A 229 -26.49 0.29 48.11
CA LEU A 229 -25.89 -0.15 49.37
C LEU A 229 -25.55 1.03 50.29
N ILE A 230 -25.06 2.15 49.73
CA ILE A 230 -24.84 3.38 50.50
C ILE A 230 -26.16 3.93 51.04
N SER A 231 -27.19 4.04 50.20
CA SER A 231 -28.52 4.48 50.64
C SER A 231 -29.07 3.59 51.76
N ARG A 232 -28.92 2.27 51.62
CA ARG A 232 -29.32 1.28 52.63
C ARG A 232 -28.53 1.44 53.93
N ARG A 233 -27.21 1.65 53.87
CA ARG A 233 -26.37 1.93 55.05
C ARG A 233 -26.85 3.17 55.81
N HIS A 234 -27.29 4.22 55.11
CA HIS A 234 -27.85 5.40 55.77
C HIS A 234 -29.15 5.10 56.53
N LEU A 235 -29.94 4.13 56.07
CA LEU A 235 -31.18 3.70 56.73
C LEU A 235 -30.94 2.63 57.82
N GLN A 236 -29.91 1.81 57.68
CA GLN A 236 -29.61 0.65 58.52
C GLN A 236 -28.15 0.70 59.02
N PHE A 237 -27.83 1.69 59.85
CA PHE A 237 -26.45 2.00 60.27
C PHE A 237 -25.74 0.87 61.05
N TRP A 238 -26.49 -0.07 61.62
CA TRP A 238 -25.96 -1.23 62.36
C TRP A 238 -25.37 -2.32 61.46
N LYS A 239 -25.60 -2.29 60.14
CA LYS A 239 -24.99 -3.24 59.18
C LYS A 239 -23.52 -2.91 58.94
N SER A 240 -22.62 -3.56 59.68
CA SER A 240 -21.17 -3.29 59.64
C SER A 240 -20.49 -3.72 58.35
N HIS A 241 -20.98 -4.73 57.64
CA HIS A 241 -20.42 -5.20 56.36
C HIS A 241 -20.57 -4.19 55.23
N LEU A 242 -21.46 -3.19 55.37
CA LEU A 242 -21.65 -2.12 54.38
C LEU A 242 -20.71 -0.92 54.58
N ARG A 243 -19.82 -0.95 55.59
CA ARG A 243 -18.97 0.21 55.94
C ARG A 243 -17.93 0.56 54.88
N ASN A 244 -17.44 -0.44 54.15
CA ASN A 244 -16.36 -0.30 53.17
C ASN A 244 -16.85 -0.09 51.74
N VAL A 245 -18.17 -0.08 51.51
CA VAL A 245 -18.76 0.18 50.19
C VAL A 245 -18.33 1.55 49.69
N GLN A 246 -17.77 1.58 48.49
CA GLN A 246 -17.25 2.79 47.87
C GLN A 246 -18.40 3.61 47.29
N ARG A 247 -18.19 4.93 47.16
CA ARG A 247 -19.11 5.77 46.37
C ARG A 247 -19.06 5.36 44.89
N PRO A 248 -20.12 5.64 44.10
CA PRO A 248 -20.09 5.43 42.66
C PRO A 248 -18.81 6.00 42.03
N LEU A 249 -18.07 5.14 41.34
CA LEU A 249 -16.77 5.44 40.74
C LEU A 249 -16.92 6.19 39.42
N LEU A 250 -15.87 6.90 39.00
CA LEU A 250 -15.82 7.52 37.69
C LEU A 250 -15.58 6.48 36.60
N GLN A 251 -16.24 6.66 35.46
CA GLN A 251 -16.05 5.82 34.29
C GLN A 251 -14.85 6.28 33.48
N ALA A 252 -14.00 5.35 33.06
CA ALA A 252 -12.95 5.65 32.09
C ALA A 252 -13.57 6.09 30.74
N PRO A 253 -12.96 7.02 29.99
CA PRO A 253 -13.45 7.39 28.67
C PRO A 253 -13.45 6.19 27.71
N PHE A 254 -14.44 6.13 26.82
CA PHE A 254 -14.44 5.14 25.74
C PHE A 254 -13.36 5.45 24.72
N LEU A 255 -12.48 4.47 24.48
CA LEU A 255 -11.46 4.52 23.45
C LEU A 255 -11.98 3.81 22.20
N PRO A 256 -12.36 4.53 21.12
CA PRO A 256 -12.80 3.89 19.89
C PRO A 256 -11.65 3.05 19.28
N PRO A 257 -11.97 1.98 18.53
CA PRO A 257 -10.96 1.22 17.80
C PRO A 257 -10.21 2.14 16.84
N LYS A 258 -8.89 1.96 16.72
CA LYS A 258 -8.08 2.72 15.75
C LYS A 258 -8.64 2.48 14.34
N PRO A 259 -8.89 3.52 13.53
CA PRO A 259 -9.30 3.33 12.15
C PRO A 259 -8.22 2.55 11.39
N PRO A 260 -8.60 1.74 10.38
CA PRO A 260 -7.62 1.11 9.52
C PRO A 260 -6.78 2.19 8.80
N PRO A 261 -5.48 1.94 8.58
CA PRO A 261 -4.63 2.88 7.86
C PRO A 261 -5.13 3.07 6.43
N PRO A 262 -5.00 4.28 5.85
CA PRO A 262 -5.33 4.52 4.45
C PRO A 262 -4.43 3.67 3.53
N ILE A 263 -4.99 3.20 2.43
CA ILE A 263 -4.24 2.45 1.42
C ILE A 263 -3.56 3.46 0.49
N ILE A 264 -2.22 3.43 0.44
CA ILE A 264 -1.47 4.22 -0.54
C ILE A 264 -1.66 3.57 -1.90
N MET A 265 -2.27 4.30 -2.82
CA MET A 265 -2.44 3.85 -4.20
C MET A 265 -1.34 4.45 -5.07
N VAL A 266 -0.44 3.59 -5.55
CA VAL A 266 0.47 3.97 -6.63
C VAL A 266 -0.31 3.87 -7.94
N PRO A 267 -0.37 4.94 -8.76
CA PRO A 267 -1.01 4.88 -10.07
C PRO A 267 -0.28 3.88 -10.95
N ASP A 268 -0.95 3.31 -11.94
CA ASP A 268 -0.27 2.47 -12.93
C ASP A 268 0.84 3.29 -13.64
N PRO A 269 1.95 2.64 -14.04
CA PRO A 269 2.98 3.31 -14.82
C PRO A 269 2.35 3.89 -16.10
N PRO A 270 2.82 5.07 -16.56
CA PRO A 270 2.27 5.67 -17.77
C PRO A 270 2.37 4.68 -18.94
N SER A 271 1.24 4.44 -19.61
CA SER A 271 1.11 3.50 -20.74
C SER A 271 1.97 3.85 -21.96
N ASN A 272 2.69 4.98 -21.93
CA ASN A 272 3.47 5.51 -23.05
C ASN A 272 4.81 4.78 -23.29
N ASN A 273 5.28 3.95 -22.36
CA ASN A 273 6.63 3.36 -22.45
C ASN A 273 6.77 2.24 -23.50
N GLU A 274 5.68 1.59 -23.93
CA GLU A 274 5.76 0.47 -24.89
C GLU A 274 5.98 0.96 -26.33
N ASP A 275 5.40 2.11 -26.71
CA ASP A 275 5.49 2.63 -28.08
C ASP A 275 6.72 3.52 -28.36
N HIS A 276 7.27 4.20 -27.35
CA HIS A 276 8.34 5.20 -27.57
C HIS A 276 9.69 4.63 -28.06
N PRO A 277 10.19 3.47 -27.60
CA PRO A 277 11.45 2.92 -28.10
C PRO A 277 11.38 2.57 -29.58
N ALA A 278 10.26 2.01 -30.05
CA ALA A 278 10.06 1.71 -31.46
C ALA A 278 9.96 2.98 -32.31
N HIS A 279 9.25 4.00 -31.82
CA HIS A 279 9.18 5.31 -32.47
C HIS A 279 10.54 5.97 -32.64
N LEU A 280 11.46 5.81 -31.68
CA LEU A 280 12.81 6.36 -31.79
C LEU A 280 13.63 5.75 -32.94
N LEU A 281 13.28 4.56 -33.42
CA LEU A 281 13.89 3.99 -34.63
C LEU A 281 13.42 4.71 -35.91
N GLU A 282 12.24 5.33 -35.89
CA GLU A 282 11.65 6.08 -37.00
C GLU A 282 11.95 7.58 -36.91
N ASP A 283 11.87 8.14 -35.70
CA ASP A 283 12.22 9.50 -35.36
C ASP A 283 13.68 9.53 -34.92
N HIS A 284 14.57 9.72 -35.91
CA HIS A 284 16.03 9.60 -35.79
C HIS A 284 16.71 10.65 -34.86
N LEU A 285 15.99 11.20 -33.88
CA LEU A 285 16.45 12.11 -32.84
C LEU A 285 17.58 11.48 -32.03
N CYS A 286 18.69 12.21 -31.89
CA CYS A 286 19.89 11.77 -31.17
C CYS A 286 20.59 10.51 -31.73
N ALA A 287 20.29 10.09 -32.96
CA ALA A 287 20.97 8.96 -33.59
C ALA A 287 22.49 9.19 -33.69
N ASP A 288 23.27 8.20 -33.28
CA ASP A 288 24.73 8.26 -33.20
C ASP A 288 25.43 7.17 -34.04
N ILE A 289 24.64 6.32 -34.71
CA ILE A 289 25.10 5.30 -35.64
C ILE A 289 24.24 5.25 -36.92
N ILE A 290 24.90 4.98 -38.05
CA ILE A 290 24.32 4.71 -39.36
C ILE A 290 24.69 3.28 -39.78
N LEU A 291 23.68 2.45 -39.97
CA LEU A 291 23.79 1.10 -40.50
C LEU A 291 23.56 1.14 -42.01
N VAL A 292 24.56 0.75 -42.80
CA VAL A 292 24.50 0.77 -44.27
C VAL A 292 24.26 -0.64 -44.79
N LEU A 293 23.10 -0.86 -45.40
CA LEU A 293 22.69 -2.11 -46.03
C LEU A 293 22.73 -2.01 -47.55
N GLN A 294 23.15 -3.09 -48.21
CA GLN A 294 23.15 -3.20 -49.68
C GLN A 294 23.80 -1.98 -50.38
N GLU A 295 24.84 -1.42 -49.75
CA GLU A 295 25.60 -0.22 -50.16
C GLU A 295 24.84 1.10 -50.29
N ARG A 296 23.50 1.10 -50.21
CA ARG A 296 22.67 2.29 -50.47
C ARG A 296 21.71 2.65 -49.36
N ILE A 297 21.21 1.67 -48.62
CA ILE A 297 20.15 1.88 -47.64
C ILE A 297 20.79 2.26 -46.31
N LYS A 298 20.50 3.47 -45.82
CA LYS A 298 20.98 3.96 -44.53
C LYS A 298 19.85 3.85 -43.51
N ILE A 299 20.13 3.19 -42.38
CA ILE A 299 19.24 3.14 -41.22
C ILE A 299 19.95 3.83 -40.06
N TYR A 300 19.35 4.88 -39.50
CA TYR A 300 19.88 5.54 -38.31
C TYR A 300 19.42 4.80 -37.06
N ALA A 301 20.30 4.66 -36.08
CA ALA A 301 20.02 3.97 -34.84
C ALA A 301 20.85 4.56 -33.68
N HIS A 302 20.72 3.93 -32.51
CA HIS A 302 21.30 4.37 -31.26
C HIS A 302 22.22 3.28 -30.70
N LYS A 303 23.50 3.60 -30.47
CA LYS A 303 24.49 2.66 -29.93
C LYS A 303 24.03 2.07 -28.60
N ILE A 304 23.46 2.90 -27.72
CA ILE A 304 23.02 2.46 -26.40
C ILE A 304 21.97 1.35 -26.49
N TYR A 305 20.91 1.52 -27.29
CA TYR A 305 19.88 0.49 -27.47
C TYR A 305 20.46 -0.81 -28.05
N LEU A 306 21.23 -0.71 -29.14
CA LEU A 306 21.82 -1.88 -29.79
C LEU A 306 22.80 -2.63 -28.86
N SER A 307 23.63 -1.90 -28.13
CA SER A 307 24.64 -2.46 -27.23
C SER A 307 24.04 -3.06 -25.96
N THR A 308 22.92 -2.53 -25.47
CA THR A 308 22.24 -3.06 -24.28
C THR A 308 21.46 -4.35 -24.58
N SER A 309 21.05 -4.52 -25.84
CA SER A 309 20.25 -5.65 -26.31
C SER A 309 21.08 -6.73 -27.02
N SER A 310 22.29 -6.41 -27.48
CA SER A 310 23.18 -7.35 -28.17
C SER A 310 24.63 -7.17 -27.72
N SER A 311 25.20 -8.25 -27.18
CA SER A 311 26.62 -8.32 -26.84
C SER A 311 27.52 -8.11 -28.07
N LYS A 312 27.08 -8.57 -29.25
CA LYS A 312 27.85 -8.39 -30.49
C LYS A 312 27.97 -6.91 -30.86
N PHE A 313 26.89 -6.14 -30.76
CA PHE A 313 26.94 -4.69 -30.95
C PHE A 313 27.72 -3.98 -29.85
N TYR A 314 27.59 -4.43 -28.60
CA TYR A 314 28.38 -3.91 -27.48
C TYR A 314 29.89 -4.02 -27.74
N ASP A 315 30.37 -5.22 -28.11
CA ASP A 315 31.77 -5.47 -28.41
C ASP A 315 32.24 -4.70 -29.64
N LEU A 316 31.39 -4.62 -30.68
CA LEU A 316 31.66 -3.87 -31.89
C LEU A 316 31.94 -2.39 -31.61
N PHE A 317 31.14 -1.75 -30.76
CA PHE A 317 31.28 -0.32 -30.48
C PHE A 317 32.38 0.02 -29.47
N LEU A 318 32.89 -0.97 -28.74
CA LEU A 318 34.06 -0.82 -27.88
C LEU A 318 35.39 -1.07 -28.59
N MET A 319 35.38 -1.48 -29.86
CA MET A 319 36.60 -1.68 -30.63
C MET A 319 37.41 -0.39 -30.77
N ASP A 320 38.72 -0.48 -30.53
CA ASP A 320 39.63 0.63 -30.78
C ASP A 320 39.85 0.81 -32.28
N LEU A 321 39.40 1.95 -32.82
CA LEU A 321 39.52 2.30 -34.23
C LEU A 321 40.83 3.06 -34.55
N SER A 322 41.66 3.32 -33.55
CA SER A 322 43.04 3.80 -33.68
C SER A 322 44.01 2.61 -33.58
N GLU A 323 45.13 2.65 -34.30
CA GLU A 323 46.29 1.80 -33.94
C GLU A 323 47.51 2.67 -33.64
N ASP A 324 48.24 2.19 -32.63
CA ASP A 324 49.50 2.70 -32.12
C ASP A 324 50.55 2.88 -33.23
N LEU A 325 51.13 4.08 -33.26
CA LEU A 325 52.40 4.36 -33.91
C LEU A 325 53.52 3.64 -33.15
N GLN A 326 53.71 2.31 -33.33
CA GLN A 326 54.97 1.66 -32.95
C GLN A 326 55.17 0.29 -33.58
N GLY A 327 55.54 0.30 -34.86
CA GLY A 327 56.35 -0.75 -35.46
C GLY A 327 57.77 -0.22 -35.71
N GLY A 328 58.73 -0.57 -34.84
CA GLY A 328 60.16 -0.59 -35.20
C GLY A 328 61.13 0.13 -34.27
N SER A 329 61.60 -0.54 -33.21
CA SER A 329 63.04 -0.82 -32.98
C SER A 329 63.28 -1.35 -31.57
N ALA A 330 63.96 -2.48 -31.50
CA ALA A 330 64.64 -2.92 -30.30
C ALA A 330 65.75 -1.91 -29.93
N ASN A 331 65.73 -1.39 -28.70
CA ASN A 331 66.90 -1.33 -27.81
C ASN A 331 66.55 -0.77 -26.43
N ASN A 332 67.21 -1.36 -25.43
CA ASN A 332 67.27 -0.99 -24.01
C ASN A 332 67.18 0.51 -23.71
N GLU A 333 66.41 0.88 -22.70
CA GLU A 333 66.95 1.26 -21.39
C GLU A 333 65.85 1.37 -20.31
N ARG A 334 66.19 0.88 -19.12
CA ARG A 334 65.38 0.95 -17.90
C ARG A 334 65.51 2.33 -17.27
N THR A 335 64.39 2.99 -16.97
CA THR A 335 64.29 3.77 -15.73
C THR A 335 62.84 3.91 -15.26
N PHE A 336 62.63 3.54 -14.00
CA PHE A 336 61.40 3.68 -13.24
C PHE A 336 61.03 5.16 -13.03
N HIS A 337 59.75 5.52 -13.18
CA HIS A 337 59.04 6.32 -12.18
C HIS A 337 57.55 5.98 -12.20
N LYS A 338 56.99 5.96 -11.00
CA LYS A 338 55.82 5.24 -10.52
C LYS A 338 54.72 6.26 -10.28
N GLU A 339 53.57 6.16 -10.95
CA GLU A 339 52.30 6.76 -10.50
C GLU A 339 51.16 5.77 -10.79
N GLU A 340 50.43 5.44 -9.73
CA GLU A 340 49.48 4.35 -9.61
C GLU A 340 48.18 4.63 -10.37
N ARG A 341 47.94 3.86 -11.44
CA ARG A 341 46.59 3.63 -11.99
C ARG A 341 46.10 2.28 -11.49
N GLN A 342 45.13 2.32 -10.57
CA GLN A 342 44.48 1.14 -10.01
C GLN A 342 43.77 0.32 -11.10
N GLY A 343 44.15 -0.96 -11.16
CA GLY A 343 43.31 -2.14 -11.45
C GLY A 343 42.39 -2.09 -12.66
N ARG A 344 42.89 -2.53 -13.83
CA ARG A 344 42.03 -3.20 -14.82
C ARG A 344 41.82 -4.63 -14.36
N ASP A 345 40.76 -4.85 -13.58
CA ASP A 345 40.30 -6.21 -13.28
C ASP A 345 39.66 -6.82 -14.52
N PHE A 346 40.29 -7.90 -14.98
CA PHE A 346 39.85 -8.74 -16.08
C PHE A 346 38.98 -9.86 -15.51
N LEU A 347 37.68 -9.61 -15.29
CA LEU A 347 36.66 -10.57 -14.84
C LEU A 347 35.28 -10.05 -15.27
N MET A 348 34.26 -10.80 -15.65
CA MET A 348 33.98 -12.23 -15.69
C MET A 348 32.86 -12.46 -16.73
N ARG A 349 32.96 -13.54 -17.49
CA ARG A 349 31.87 -14.07 -18.31
C ARG A 349 30.79 -14.59 -17.33
N ALA A 350 29.59 -14.02 -17.35
CA ALA A 350 28.45 -14.55 -16.62
C ALA A 350 28.11 -15.93 -17.22
N ALA A 351 28.63 -16.98 -16.60
CA ALA A 351 28.23 -18.35 -16.86
C ALA A 351 26.80 -18.53 -16.34
N SER A 352 25.97 -19.15 -17.18
CA SER A 352 24.65 -19.66 -16.85
C SER A 352 24.71 -20.48 -15.55
N PHE A 353 23.80 -20.18 -14.61
CA PHE A 353 23.53 -21.04 -13.47
C PHE A 353 22.77 -22.26 -13.99
N ASP A 354 23.38 -23.45 -13.94
CA ASP A 354 22.67 -24.72 -14.00
C ASP A 354 22.95 -25.51 -12.71
N ILE A 355 21.85 -25.99 -12.12
CA ILE A 355 21.78 -26.91 -10.99
C ILE A 355 21.96 -28.32 -11.53
N CYS A 356 23.02 -29.05 -11.16
CA CYS A 356 22.95 -30.46 -10.73
C CYS A 356 24.31 -31.04 -10.29
N GLU A 357 24.21 -32.01 -9.38
CA GLU A 357 25.27 -32.73 -8.68
C GLU A 357 26.12 -33.71 -9.53
N SER A 358 27.27 -34.05 -8.93
CA SER A 358 27.97 -35.35 -8.91
C SER A 358 29.17 -35.61 -9.85
N THR A 359 30.34 -35.69 -9.19
CA THR A 359 31.47 -36.66 -9.29
C THR A 359 32.15 -37.04 -10.61
N GLU A 360 33.48 -36.87 -10.56
CA GLU A 360 34.60 -37.68 -11.10
C GLU A 360 34.93 -37.66 -12.61
N ASP A 361 36.15 -37.17 -12.86
CA ASP A 361 37.18 -37.53 -13.84
C ASP A 361 36.79 -37.99 -15.26
N ILE A 362 37.34 -37.29 -16.27
CA ILE A 362 38.25 -37.84 -17.29
C ILE A 362 38.77 -36.69 -18.17
N SER A 363 40.09 -36.68 -18.38
CA SER A 363 40.77 -35.81 -19.34
C SER A 363 40.45 -36.20 -20.79
N CYS A 364 40.13 -35.23 -21.65
CA CYS A 364 40.54 -35.26 -23.06
C CYS A 364 40.56 -33.84 -23.63
N GLY A 365 41.64 -33.50 -24.34
CA GLY A 365 41.99 -32.15 -24.71
C GLY A 365 41.18 -31.54 -25.85
N GLN A 366 41.18 -30.21 -25.90
CA GLN A 366 41.00 -29.47 -27.14
C GLN A 366 41.84 -28.20 -27.11
N GLN A 367 42.83 -28.19 -28.00
CA GLN A 367 43.69 -27.07 -28.34
C GLN A 367 42.85 -25.87 -28.77
N CYS A 368 42.89 -24.77 -28.00
CA CYS A 368 42.46 -23.48 -28.51
C CYS A 368 43.65 -22.84 -29.21
N LEU A 369 43.72 -23.07 -30.52
CA LEU A 369 44.62 -22.42 -31.44
C LEU A 369 44.42 -20.90 -31.37
N ARG A 370 45.46 -20.19 -30.91
CA ARG A 370 45.64 -18.78 -31.23
C ARG A 370 45.91 -18.67 -32.72
N THR A 371 45.05 -17.97 -33.45
CA THR A 371 45.38 -17.45 -34.78
C THR A 371 45.22 -15.94 -34.79
N SER A 372 46.37 -15.30 -34.85
CA SER A 372 46.59 -13.96 -35.35
C SER A 372 46.08 -13.86 -36.80
N THR A 373 45.16 -12.94 -37.08
CA THR A 373 44.83 -12.50 -38.44
C THR A 373 44.72 -10.98 -38.45
N SER A 374 45.56 -10.33 -39.26
CA SER A 374 45.62 -8.88 -39.41
C SER A 374 44.39 -8.36 -40.16
N ASP A 375 43.46 -7.73 -39.45
CA ASP A 375 42.38 -6.97 -40.08
C ASP A 375 42.96 -5.68 -40.66
N GLY A 376 42.77 -5.48 -41.97
CA GLY A 376 43.27 -4.30 -42.68
C GLY A 376 42.58 -3.02 -42.19
N ILE A 377 43.38 -2.01 -41.83
CA ILE A 377 42.89 -0.64 -41.55
C ILE A 377 42.47 0.02 -42.86
N LEU A 378 41.28 0.63 -42.89
CA LEU A 378 40.84 1.43 -44.03
C LEU A 378 41.56 2.79 -44.03
N ARG A 379 42.66 2.91 -44.79
CA ARG A 379 43.33 4.19 -45.04
C ARG A 379 42.83 4.82 -46.34
N SER A 380 42.09 5.93 -46.24
CA SER A 380 41.79 6.78 -47.39
C SER A 380 42.04 8.24 -47.01
N SER A 381 43.06 8.84 -47.60
CA SER A 381 43.35 10.27 -47.50
C SER A 381 42.54 11.01 -48.57
N THR A 382 41.54 11.78 -48.18
CA THR A 382 40.85 12.70 -49.10
C THR A 382 41.32 14.12 -48.80
N PHE A 383 42.00 14.76 -49.77
CA PHE A 383 42.41 16.15 -49.68
C PHE A 383 41.22 17.05 -50.05
N GLN A 384 40.62 17.71 -49.05
CA GLN A 384 39.79 18.90 -49.26
C GLN A 384 40.20 19.95 -48.22
N ASN A 385 40.50 21.16 -48.69
CA ASN A 385 40.80 22.34 -47.87
C ASN A 385 41.93 22.22 -46.84
N GLY A 386 43.06 21.59 -47.19
CA GLY A 386 44.32 21.76 -46.46
C GLY A 386 44.43 21.15 -45.05
N GLU A 387 43.40 20.47 -44.54
CA GLU A 387 43.46 19.72 -43.28
C GLU A 387 43.51 18.20 -43.53
N LEU A 388 44.50 17.53 -42.94
CA LEU A 388 44.66 16.07 -43.00
C LEU A 388 43.69 15.40 -42.00
N ARG A 389 42.46 15.06 -42.42
CA ARG A 389 41.56 14.24 -41.60
C ARG A 389 41.88 12.75 -41.76
N MET A 390 42.46 12.12 -40.74
CA MET A 390 42.58 10.66 -40.66
C MET A 390 41.20 10.03 -40.46
N ARG A 391 40.74 9.25 -41.44
CA ARG A 391 39.55 8.38 -41.31
C ARG A 391 39.93 7.19 -40.39
N ARG A 392 39.23 7.03 -39.27
CA ARG A 392 39.40 5.88 -38.35
C ARG A 392 38.40 4.79 -38.71
N GLY A 393 38.87 3.59 -39.04
CA GLY A 393 38.00 2.47 -39.41
C GLY A 393 38.73 1.15 -39.62
N ARG A 394 37.99 0.05 -39.46
CA ARG A 394 38.46 -1.34 -39.60
C ARG A 394 37.55 -2.14 -40.53
N ILE A 395 38.15 -3.08 -41.25
CA ILE A 395 37.43 -4.13 -41.97
C ILE A 395 37.12 -5.24 -40.96
N LEU A 396 35.90 -5.79 -41.00
CA LEU A 396 35.36 -6.72 -40.00
C LEU A 396 35.01 -8.10 -40.56
N SER A 397 35.36 -8.37 -41.82
CA SER A 397 35.02 -9.61 -42.53
C SER A 397 35.57 -10.88 -41.86
N SER A 398 36.63 -10.78 -41.06
CA SER A 398 37.17 -11.90 -40.28
C SER A 398 36.54 -12.02 -38.88
N TRP A 399 36.02 -10.90 -38.35
CA TRP A 399 35.48 -10.79 -37.00
C TRP A 399 34.01 -11.23 -36.90
N SER A 400 33.23 -10.95 -37.93
CA SER A 400 31.81 -11.31 -37.98
C SER A 400 31.32 -11.53 -39.40
N ARG A 401 30.34 -12.43 -39.53
CA ARG A 401 29.60 -12.65 -40.79
C ARG A 401 28.52 -11.60 -41.05
N ALA A 402 28.18 -10.78 -40.05
CA ALA A 402 27.15 -9.74 -40.17
C ALA A 402 27.71 -8.37 -40.54
N PHE A 403 29.00 -8.10 -40.25
CA PHE A 403 29.61 -6.79 -40.39
C PHE A 403 30.78 -6.80 -41.37
N VAL A 404 30.76 -5.88 -42.33
CA VAL A 404 31.82 -5.73 -43.35
C VAL A 404 32.89 -4.76 -42.89
N SER A 405 32.49 -3.62 -42.33
CA SER A 405 33.43 -2.59 -41.85
C SER A 405 32.77 -1.64 -40.87
N ILE A 406 33.58 -1.04 -39.99
CA ILE A 406 33.18 0.02 -39.06
C ILE A 406 34.10 1.24 -39.25
N GLN A 407 33.54 2.43 -39.29
CA GLN A 407 34.29 3.67 -39.46
C GLN A 407 33.60 4.88 -38.83
N GLU A 408 34.37 5.87 -38.42
CA GLU A 408 33.83 7.18 -38.00
C GLU A 408 33.79 8.12 -39.21
N GLU A 409 32.62 8.69 -39.48
CA GLU A 409 32.40 9.57 -40.62
C GLU A 409 31.54 10.77 -40.22
N MET A 410 31.86 11.93 -40.81
CA MET A 410 31.00 13.12 -40.66
C MET A 410 29.78 12.93 -41.53
N ALA A 411 28.61 12.86 -40.90
CA ALA A 411 27.33 12.75 -41.55
C ALA A 411 26.44 13.92 -41.15
N GLU A 412 25.52 14.31 -42.02
CA GLU A 412 24.48 15.27 -41.67
C GLU A 412 23.46 14.60 -40.75
N GLU A 413 23.17 15.23 -39.61
CA GLU A 413 22.06 14.80 -38.77
C GLU A 413 20.75 14.88 -39.56
N PRO A 414 19.89 13.84 -39.50
CA PRO A 414 18.68 13.78 -40.32
C PRO A 414 17.66 14.90 -40.04
N ILE A 415 17.70 15.50 -38.84
CA ILE A 415 16.71 16.49 -38.39
C ILE A 415 17.28 17.91 -38.42
N THR A 416 18.48 18.10 -37.86
CA THR A 416 19.08 19.45 -37.75
C THR A 416 19.92 19.83 -38.97
N TYR A 417 20.22 18.87 -39.86
CA TYR A 417 21.15 19.00 -40.98
C TYR A 417 22.54 19.51 -40.59
N LYS A 418 22.90 19.41 -39.30
CA LYS A 418 24.24 19.78 -38.82
C LYS A 418 25.21 18.62 -39.06
N PRO A 419 26.45 18.91 -39.46
CA PRO A 419 27.47 17.87 -39.57
C PRO A 419 27.85 17.36 -38.18
N ARG A 420 27.65 16.07 -37.94
CA ARG A 420 28.03 15.37 -36.71
C ARG A 420 28.90 14.17 -37.04
N LEU A 421 29.87 13.90 -36.17
CA LEU A 421 30.66 12.67 -36.26
C LEU A 421 29.77 11.49 -35.84
N MET A 422 29.45 10.60 -36.78
CA MET A 422 28.64 9.41 -36.55
C MET A 422 29.45 8.14 -36.81
N MET A 423 29.07 7.06 -36.13
CA MET A 423 29.61 5.74 -36.41
C MET A 423 28.88 5.15 -37.61
N MET A 424 29.61 4.72 -38.63
CA MET A 424 29.06 4.05 -39.79
C MET A 424 29.49 2.59 -39.79
N VAL A 425 28.50 1.70 -39.83
CA VAL A 425 28.72 0.26 -39.90
C VAL A 425 28.12 -0.27 -41.19
N LYS A 426 28.96 -0.87 -42.04
CA LYS A 426 28.50 -1.55 -43.26
C LYS A 426 28.13 -2.98 -42.92
N MET A 427 26.90 -3.34 -43.23
CA MET A 427 26.33 -4.67 -42.99
C MET A 427 26.63 -5.60 -44.16
N ASP A 428 26.63 -6.91 -43.89
CA ASP A 428 26.79 -7.92 -44.93
C ASP A 428 25.70 -7.80 -46.02
N PRO A 429 26.03 -7.91 -47.33
CA PRO A 429 25.06 -7.77 -48.42
C PRO A 429 23.90 -8.77 -48.39
N SER A 430 24.04 -9.91 -47.70
CA SER A 430 22.96 -10.90 -47.55
C SER A 430 21.81 -10.41 -46.66
N ILE A 431 22.05 -9.40 -45.82
CA ILE A 431 21.05 -8.87 -44.87
C ILE A 431 20.00 -8.06 -45.62
N GLN A 432 18.75 -8.53 -45.57
CA GLN A 432 17.61 -7.87 -46.22
C GLN A 432 17.04 -6.74 -45.35
N PRO A 433 16.70 -5.57 -45.93
CA PRO A 433 16.25 -4.40 -45.16
C PRO A 433 14.97 -4.61 -44.35
N GLY A 434 13.97 -5.31 -44.89
CA GLY A 434 12.69 -5.55 -44.20
C GLY A 434 12.88 -6.40 -42.94
N PRO A 435 13.36 -7.65 -43.07
CA PRO A 435 13.66 -8.52 -41.92
C PRO A 435 14.64 -7.89 -40.93
N PHE A 436 15.62 -7.12 -41.41
CA PHE A 436 16.56 -6.43 -40.53
C PHE A 436 15.88 -5.32 -39.70
N ARG A 437 14.90 -4.60 -40.25
CA ARG A 437 14.09 -3.64 -39.47
C ARG A 437 13.31 -4.33 -38.35
N ALA A 438 12.77 -5.53 -38.60
CA ALA A 438 12.11 -6.31 -37.55
C ALA A 438 13.10 -6.73 -36.43
N VAL A 439 14.32 -7.15 -36.80
CA VAL A 439 15.39 -7.42 -35.82
C VAL A 439 15.75 -6.16 -35.02
N LEU A 440 15.86 -4.99 -35.67
CA LEU A 440 16.11 -3.74 -34.98
C LEU A 440 14.96 -3.38 -34.03
N LYS A 441 13.71 -3.51 -34.46
CA LYS A 441 12.54 -3.29 -33.60
C LYS A 441 12.62 -4.17 -32.34
N TYR A 442 12.92 -5.45 -32.51
CA TYR A 442 13.16 -6.36 -31.38
C TYR A 442 14.28 -5.88 -30.45
N LEU A 443 15.41 -5.40 -30.98
CA LEU A 443 16.49 -4.87 -30.12
C LEU A 443 16.06 -3.61 -29.33
N TYR A 444 15.06 -2.87 -29.80
CA TYR A 444 14.53 -1.69 -29.10
C TYR A 444 13.41 -2.01 -28.13
N THR A 445 12.51 -2.94 -28.48
CA THR A 445 11.31 -3.23 -27.69
C THR A 445 11.42 -4.52 -26.88
N GLY A 446 12.22 -5.50 -27.31
CA GLY A 446 12.24 -6.85 -26.75
C GLY A 446 11.12 -7.75 -27.28
N GLU A 447 10.29 -7.26 -28.20
CA GLU A 447 9.10 -7.93 -28.70
C GLU A 447 9.25 -8.34 -30.16
N LEU A 448 8.68 -9.50 -30.50
CA LEU A 448 8.58 -10.02 -31.87
C LEU A 448 7.11 -9.99 -32.29
N ASP A 449 6.80 -9.32 -33.41
CA ASP A 449 5.48 -9.42 -34.04
C ASP A 449 5.33 -10.80 -34.70
N GLU A 450 4.40 -11.60 -34.19
CA GLU A 450 4.11 -12.96 -34.66
C GLU A 450 3.58 -12.98 -36.10
N ASN A 451 3.05 -11.86 -36.61
CA ASN A 451 2.50 -11.73 -37.95
C ASN A 451 3.54 -11.31 -39.00
N GLU A 452 4.82 -11.20 -38.61
CA GLU A 452 5.88 -10.87 -39.55
C GLU A 452 5.99 -11.91 -40.67
N ARG A 453 6.10 -11.44 -41.91
CA ARG A 453 6.02 -12.32 -43.09
C ARG A 453 7.28 -13.18 -43.29
N ASP A 454 8.42 -12.64 -42.87
CA ASP A 454 9.75 -13.18 -43.19
C ASP A 454 10.46 -13.76 -41.95
N LEU A 455 9.73 -14.46 -41.08
CA LEU A 455 10.25 -15.04 -39.83
C LEU A 455 11.55 -15.84 -40.05
N MET A 456 11.63 -16.68 -41.08
CA MET A 456 12.85 -17.45 -41.38
C MET A 456 14.07 -16.56 -41.67
N GLN A 457 13.86 -15.43 -42.36
CA GLN A 457 14.93 -14.48 -42.65
C GLN A 457 15.31 -13.69 -41.39
N ILE A 458 14.34 -13.37 -40.53
CA ILE A 458 14.58 -12.77 -39.21
C ILE A 458 15.44 -13.69 -38.35
N ALA A 459 15.13 -14.99 -38.29
CA ALA A 459 15.94 -15.97 -37.56
C ALA A 459 17.37 -16.08 -38.11
N HIS A 460 17.53 -16.06 -39.44
CA HIS A 460 18.86 -16.08 -40.06
C HIS A 460 19.69 -14.84 -39.70
N ILE A 461 19.09 -13.65 -39.74
CA ILE A 461 19.79 -12.41 -39.36
C ILE A 461 20.08 -12.40 -37.85
N ALA A 462 19.16 -12.88 -37.02
CA ALA A 462 19.36 -13.02 -35.57
C ALA A 462 20.54 -13.96 -35.26
N GLU A 463 20.70 -15.05 -36.02
CA GLU A 463 21.86 -15.94 -35.92
C GLU A 463 23.17 -15.23 -36.31
N LEU A 464 23.19 -14.48 -37.42
CA LEU A 464 24.37 -13.72 -37.86
C LEU A 464 24.80 -12.66 -36.83
N LEU A 465 23.84 -12.04 -36.14
CA LEU A 465 24.07 -11.03 -35.11
C LEU A 465 24.19 -11.62 -33.69
N GLU A 466 24.14 -12.95 -33.55
CA GLU A 466 24.21 -13.67 -32.28
C GLU A 466 23.12 -13.24 -31.27
N VAL A 467 21.93 -12.87 -31.76
CA VAL A 467 20.73 -12.54 -30.98
C VAL A 467 19.93 -13.82 -30.76
N PHE A 468 20.45 -14.70 -29.90
CA PHE A 468 19.89 -16.05 -29.70
C PHE A 468 18.45 -16.04 -29.19
N ASP A 469 18.06 -15.07 -28.37
CA ASP A 469 16.71 -14.94 -27.84
C ASP A 469 15.67 -14.78 -28.95
N LEU A 470 15.91 -13.85 -29.88
CA LEU A 470 15.06 -13.63 -31.05
C LEU A 470 15.00 -14.87 -31.94
N ARG A 471 16.14 -15.53 -32.16
CA ARG A 471 16.19 -16.78 -32.92
C ARG A 471 15.32 -17.86 -32.29
N MET A 472 15.31 -17.95 -30.96
CA MET A 472 14.46 -18.90 -30.23
C MET A 472 12.99 -18.50 -30.24
N MET A 473 12.68 -17.20 -30.13
CA MET A 473 11.30 -16.72 -30.24
C MET A 473 10.70 -17.03 -31.61
N VAL A 474 11.47 -16.83 -32.68
CA VAL A 474 11.03 -17.19 -34.03
C VAL A 474 10.80 -18.71 -34.14
N ALA A 475 11.71 -19.52 -33.61
CA ALA A 475 11.55 -20.98 -33.62
C ALA A 475 10.26 -21.42 -32.89
N ASN A 476 9.97 -20.81 -31.73
CA ASN A 476 8.75 -21.07 -30.99
C ASN A 476 7.49 -20.67 -31.77
N VAL A 477 7.50 -19.51 -32.45
CA VAL A 477 6.37 -19.10 -33.31
C VAL A 477 6.16 -20.11 -34.45
N LEU A 478 7.23 -20.53 -35.13
CA LEU A 478 7.15 -21.51 -36.22
C LEU A 478 6.68 -22.90 -35.76
N ASN A 479 6.94 -23.26 -34.51
CA ASN A 479 6.50 -24.53 -33.90
C ASN A 479 5.11 -24.46 -33.25
N ASN A 480 4.41 -23.31 -33.30
CA ASN A 480 3.17 -23.05 -32.57
C ASN A 480 3.31 -23.11 -31.02
N GLU A 481 4.48 -22.75 -30.52
CA GLU A 481 4.83 -22.72 -29.09
C GLU A 481 5.07 -21.28 -28.58
N ALA A 482 4.43 -20.29 -29.22
CA ALA A 482 4.63 -18.87 -28.94
C ALA A 482 4.37 -18.47 -27.47
N PHE A 483 3.56 -19.25 -26.73
CA PHE A 483 3.35 -19.04 -25.29
C PHE A 483 4.64 -19.05 -24.46
N MET A 484 5.68 -19.77 -24.91
CA MET A 484 7.00 -19.79 -24.25
C MET A 484 7.77 -18.46 -24.40
N ASN A 485 7.40 -17.62 -25.37
CA ASN A 485 8.09 -16.35 -25.63
C ASN A 485 7.93 -15.34 -24.49
N GLN A 486 6.91 -15.50 -23.63
CA GLN A 486 6.70 -14.60 -22.50
C GLN A 486 7.88 -14.66 -21.51
N GLU A 487 8.43 -15.84 -21.24
CA GLU A 487 9.58 -16.00 -20.34
C GLU A 487 10.89 -15.51 -20.99
N ILE A 488 11.05 -15.74 -22.30
CA ILE A 488 12.19 -15.20 -23.06
C ILE A 488 12.19 -13.67 -23.02
N THR A 489 11.01 -13.06 -23.23
CA THR A 489 10.83 -11.60 -23.19
C THR A 489 11.18 -11.04 -21.81
N LYS A 490 10.65 -11.64 -20.74
CA LYS A 490 11.01 -11.26 -19.36
C LYS A 490 12.53 -11.34 -19.11
N ALA A 491 13.15 -12.46 -19.49
CA ALA A 491 14.59 -12.67 -19.30
C ALA A 491 15.43 -11.67 -20.13
N PHE A 492 14.98 -11.30 -21.32
CA PHE A 492 15.59 -10.27 -22.15
C PHE A 492 15.56 -8.90 -21.46
N HIS A 493 14.38 -8.46 -20.98
CA HIS A 493 14.25 -7.17 -20.30
C HIS A 493 15.06 -7.09 -19.01
N VAL A 494 15.14 -8.18 -18.23
CA VAL A 494 15.99 -8.24 -17.03
C VAL A 494 17.47 -8.07 -17.39
N ARG A 495 17.98 -8.82 -18.39
CA ARG A 495 19.38 -8.69 -18.83
C ARG A 495 19.69 -7.30 -19.38
N ARG A 496 18.79 -6.77 -20.20
CA ARG A 496 18.93 -5.43 -20.76
C ARG A 496 18.96 -4.36 -19.67
N SER A 497 18.03 -4.42 -18.71
CA SER A 497 17.98 -3.50 -17.55
C SER A 497 19.31 -3.51 -16.79
N ASN A 498 19.86 -4.69 -16.51
CA ASN A 498 21.16 -4.83 -15.85
C ASN A 498 22.30 -4.21 -16.68
N ARG A 499 22.32 -4.44 -18.00
CA ARG A 499 23.34 -3.85 -18.89
C ARG A 499 23.20 -2.32 -18.98
N VAL A 500 21.99 -1.80 -19.00
CA VAL A 500 21.72 -0.35 -18.99
C VAL A 500 22.22 0.28 -17.68
N LYS A 501 21.98 -0.35 -16.53
CA LYS A 501 22.54 0.08 -15.23
C LYS A 501 24.06 0.09 -15.24
N GLU A 502 24.70 -0.93 -15.83
CA GLU A 502 26.15 -0.98 -16.00
C GLU A 502 26.68 0.17 -16.86
N CYS A 503 26.01 0.47 -17.99
CA CYS A 503 26.40 1.58 -18.87
C CYS A 503 26.24 2.93 -18.17
N LEU A 504 25.16 3.12 -17.38
CA LEU A 504 24.96 4.31 -16.56
C LEU A 504 26.06 4.48 -15.51
N ALA A 505 26.44 3.41 -14.81
CA ALA A 505 27.47 3.45 -13.77
C ALA A 505 28.87 3.75 -14.34
N LYS A 506 29.20 3.19 -15.52
CA LYS A 506 30.51 3.37 -16.17
C LYS A 506 30.58 4.60 -17.09
N GLY A 507 29.44 5.18 -17.46
CA GLY A 507 29.36 6.21 -18.51
C GLY A 507 29.65 5.67 -19.92
N THR A 508 29.49 4.36 -20.15
CA THR A 508 29.77 3.74 -21.45
C THR A 508 28.73 4.21 -22.47
N PHE A 509 29.18 4.76 -23.60
CA PHE A 509 28.32 5.34 -24.64
C PHE A 509 27.52 6.59 -24.22
N SER A 510 27.86 7.23 -23.11
CA SER A 510 27.19 8.46 -22.69
C SER A 510 27.44 9.61 -23.67
N ASP A 511 26.39 10.36 -24.00
CA ASP A 511 26.41 11.49 -24.92
C ASP A 511 26.00 12.82 -24.26
N VAL A 512 25.65 12.80 -22.98
CA VAL A 512 25.40 13.98 -22.14
C VAL A 512 25.92 13.77 -20.72
N THR A 513 26.34 14.84 -20.07
CA THR A 513 26.76 14.89 -18.68
C THR A 513 25.95 15.97 -17.96
N PHE A 514 25.26 15.59 -16.89
CA PHE A 514 24.56 16.52 -16.03
C PHE A 514 25.50 17.08 -14.97
N VAL A 515 25.50 18.41 -14.83
CA VAL A 515 26.21 19.14 -13.78
C VAL A 515 25.22 19.43 -12.65
N LEU A 516 25.51 18.89 -11.47
CA LEU A 516 24.67 18.88 -10.27
C LEU A 516 25.40 19.64 -9.14
N ASP A 517 24.72 19.87 -8.02
CA ASP A 517 25.27 20.69 -6.94
C ASP A 517 26.49 20.03 -6.25
N ASP A 518 26.53 18.70 -6.23
CA ASP A 518 27.54 17.87 -5.56
C ASP A 518 28.40 17.04 -6.54
N GLY A 519 28.29 17.27 -7.85
CA GLY A 519 29.15 16.64 -8.85
C GLY A 519 28.54 16.51 -10.24
N THR A 520 29.00 15.49 -10.99
CA THR A 520 28.49 15.22 -12.34
C THR A 520 28.03 13.77 -12.51
N ILE A 521 27.06 13.56 -13.41
CA ILE A 521 26.58 12.24 -13.83
C ILE A 521 26.46 12.19 -15.35
N SER A 522 27.05 11.18 -15.97
CA SER A 522 26.87 10.90 -17.40
C SER A 522 25.56 10.14 -17.66
N ALA A 523 24.90 10.47 -18.76
CA ALA A 523 23.65 9.85 -19.19
C ALA A 523 23.59 9.72 -20.73
N HIS A 524 22.49 9.15 -21.21
CA HIS A 524 22.24 8.80 -22.60
C HIS A 524 20.97 9.50 -23.09
N LYS A 525 21.08 10.49 -23.97
CA LYS A 525 19.93 11.21 -24.55
C LYS A 525 18.88 10.26 -25.12
N PRO A 526 19.22 9.20 -25.89
CA PRO A 526 18.22 8.29 -26.46
C PRO A 526 17.30 7.63 -25.43
N LEU A 527 17.83 7.25 -24.26
CA LEU A 527 17.06 6.63 -23.18
C LEU A 527 16.26 7.65 -22.36
N LEU A 528 16.68 8.92 -22.37
CA LEU A 528 15.98 10.00 -21.65
C LEU A 528 14.77 10.48 -22.45
N ILE A 529 14.96 10.72 -23.74
CA ILE A 529 13.88 11.22 -24.61
C ILE A 529 12.79 10.19 -24.85
N SER A 530 13.12 8.89 -24.78
CA SER A 530 12.11 7.83 -24.87
C SER A 530 11.22 7.73 -23.65
N SER A 531 11.71 8.14 -22.48
CA SER A 531 11.08 7.85 -21.19
C SER A 531 10.57 9.10 -20.47
N CYS A 532 10.87 10.30 -20.97
CA CYS A 532 10.53 11.55 -20.33
C CYS A 532 10.30 12.67 -21.36
N ASP A 533 9.05 13.14 -21.45
CA ASP A 533 8.65 14.23 -22.35
C ASP A 533 9.43 15.52 -22.11
N TRP A 534 9.75 15.82 -20.85
CA TRP A 534 10.55 16.99 -20.50
C TRP A 534 11.96 16.92 -21.09
N MET A 535 12.59 15.74 -21.01
CA MET A 535 13.90 15.49 -21.62
C MET A 535 13.81 15.43 -23.15
N ALA A 536 12.73 14.87 -23.70
CA ALA A 536 12.44 14.88 -25.13
C ALA A 536 12.35 16.31 -25.67
N ALA A 537 11.65 17.21 -24.97
CA ALA A 537 11.58 18.62 -25.32
C ALA A 537 12.95 19.31 -25.22
N MET A 538 13.71 19.04 -24.15
CA MET A 538 15.05 19.60 -23.95
C MET A 538 16.03 19.21 -25.06
N PHE A 539 16.03 17.94 -25.49
CA PHE A 539 17.00 17.43 -26.45
C PHE A 539 16.51 17.44 -27.91
N GLY A 540 15.20 17.45 -28.16
CA GLY A 540 14.60 17.37 -29.50
C GLY A 540 14.24 18.70 -30.16
N GLY A 541 14.40 19.83 -29.46
CA GLY A 541 14.07 21.17 -29.97
C GLY A 541 15.29 22.02 -30.39
N PRO A 542 15.07 23.32 -30.72
CA PRO A 542 16.14 24.28 -31.03
C PRO A 542 16.94 24.73 -29.79
N PHE A 543 16.78 24.03 -28.66
CA PHE A 543 17.42 24.33 -27.38
C PHE A 543 18.93 24.07 -27.46
N VAL A 544 19.70 24.79 -26.65
CA VAL A 544 21.17 24.70 -26.64
C VAL A 544 21.61 23.29 -26.23
N GLU A 545 20.86 22.70 -25.31
CA GLU A 545 20.98 21.37 -24.72
C GLU A 545 20.93 20.23 -25.75
N SER A 546 20.25 20.45 -26.89
CA SER A 546 20.27 19.50 -28.01
C SER A 546 21.70 19.24 -28.50
N SER A 547 22.54 20.28 -28.51
CA SER A 547 23.89 20.27 -29.06
C SER A 547 25.02 20.26 -28.03
N THR A 548 24.74 20.60 -26.77
CA THR A 548 25.75 20.54 -25.71
C THR A 548 25.95 19.12 -25.19
N LYS A 549 27.16 18.90 -24.69
CA LYS A 549 27.54 17.68 -23.95
C LYS A 549 27.32 17.82 -22.45
N GLU A 550 27.23 19.05 -21.94
CA GLU A 550 27.04 19.34 -20.53
C GLU A 550 25.75 20.13 -20.34
N VAL A 551 24.94 19.74 -19.36
CA VAL A 551 23.66 20.37 -19.01
C VAL A 551 23.61 20.55 -17.48
N ALA A 552 23.43 21.78 -17.02
CA ALA A 552 23.33 22.07 -15.59
C ALA A 552 21.90 21.90 -15.07
N ILE A 553 21.72 21.13 -13.99
CA ILE A 553 20.45 20.99 -13.28
C ILE A 553 20.69 21.46 -11.83
N PRO A 554 20.49 22.76 -11.55
CA PRO A 554 20.71 23.30 -10.20
C PRO A 554 19.64 22.81 -9.23
N TYR A 555 19.97 22.82 -7.93
CA TYR A 555 19.11 22.36 -6.83
C TYR A 555 18.80 20.87 -6.94
N THR A 556 19.82 20.08 -7.26
CA THR A 556 19.68 18.65 -7.48
C THR A 556 20.97 17.95 -7.07
N THR A 557 20.81 16.94 -6.24
CA THR A 557 21.90 16.09 -5.74
C THR A 557 22.16 14.91 -6.69
N LYS A 558 23.35 14.33 -6.59
CA LYS A 558 23.75 13.16 -7.36
C LYS A 558 22.89 11.94 -7.04
N SER A 559 22.49 11.75 -5.79
CA SER A 559 21.63 10.63 -5.38
C SER A 559 20.24 10.72 -5.99
N SER A 560 19.58 11.89 -5.92
CA SER A 560 18.27 12.11 -6.52
C SER A 560 18.29 11.99 -8.04
N MET A 561 19.30 12.56 -8.71
CA MET A 561 19.42 12.44 -10.16
C MET A 561 19.69 10.99 -10.59
N ARG A 562 20.50 10.24 -9.85
CA ARG A 562 20.72 8.80 -10.12
C ARG A 562 19.42 8.01 -10.02
N ALA A 563 18.63 8.23 -8.96
CA ALA A 563 17.34 7.55 -8.80
C ALA A 563 16.38 7.85 -9.97
N VAL A 564 16.33 9.10 -10.44
CA VAL A 564 15.57 9.46 -11.65
C VAL A 564 16.08 8.73 -12.88
N LEU A 565 17.40 8.73 -13.11
CA LEU A 565 17.99 8.08 -14.30
C LEU A 565 17.73 6.57 -14.30
N GLU A 566 17.90 5.90 -13.16
CA GLU A 566 17.58 4.48 -13.03
C GLU A 566 16.10 4.20 -13.28
N TYR A 567 15.20 5.05 -12.75
CA TYR A 567 13.77 4.96 -13.00
C TYR A 567 13.43 5.13 -14.48
N LEU A 568 13.94 6.17 -15.14
CA LEU A 568 13.70 6.41 -16.57
C LEU A 568 14.24 5.28 -17.45
N TYR A 569 15.29 4.60 -17.02
CA TYR A 569 15.97 3.56 -17.80
C TYR A 569 15.34 2.18 -17.64
N THR A 570 14.73 1.92 -16.49
CA THR A 570 14.28 0.58 -16.10
C THR A 570 12.80 0.49 -15.77
N GLY A 571 12.11 1.63 -15.62
CA GLY A 571 10.75 1.72 -15.13
C GLY A 571 10.59 1.38 -13.64
N GLN A 572 11.69 1.09 -12.93
CA GLN A 572 11.69 0.65 -11.54
C GLN A 572 12.39 1.68 -10.65
N PHE A 573 11.80 1.93 -9.48
CA PHE A 573 12.43 2.74 -8.45
C PHE A 573 13.39 1.90 -7.59
N THR A 574 14.65 2.33 -7.51
CA THR A 574 15.66 1.76 -6.61
C THR A 574 16.07 2.84 -5.61
N ALA A 575 15.85 2.61 -4.32
CA ALA A 575 16.33 3.51 -3.28
C ALA A 575 17.82 3.28 -3.00
N SER A 576 18.56 4.35 -2.76
CA SER A 576 19.93 4.30 -2.27
C SER A 576 20.01 4.85 -0.84
N PRO A 577 20.97 4.43 -0.01
CA PRO A 577 21.04 4.83 1.41
C PRO A 577 21.32 6.34 1.61
N ASP A 578 21.87 6.99 0.59
CA ASP A 578 22.16 8.43 0.52
C ASP A 578 21.03 9.25 -0.14
N LEU A 579 19.89 8.63 -0.43
CA LEU A 579 18.77 9.26 -1.11
C LEU A 579 17.90 10.03 -0.10
N ASP A 580 17.78 11.34 -0.29
CA ASP A 580 16.75 12.14 0.34
C ASP A 580 15.45 12.02 -0.47
N ALA A 581 14.41 11.46 0.16
CA ALA A 581 13.12 11.25 -0.48
C ALA A 581 12.42 12.56 -0.87
N ILE A 582 12.61 13.63 -0.10
CA ILE A 582 12.01 14.94 -0.41
C ILE A 582 12.68 15.56 -1.63
N ASP A 583 14.01 15.53 -1.69
CA ASP A 583 14.74 16.04 -2.86
C ASP A 583 14.36 15.27 -4.13
N LEU A 584 14.17 13.95 -4.02
CA LEU A 584 13.68 13.15 -5.13
C LEU A 584 12.26 13.53 -5.55
N ILE A 585 11.34 13.73 -4.61
CA ILE A 585 9.96 14.17 -4.92
C ILE A 585 9.97 15.54 -5.62
N ILE A 586 10.81 16.48 -5.17
CA ILE A 586 10.97 17.80 -5.80
C ILE A 586 11.44 17.64 -7.25
N LEU A 587 12.49 16.84 -7.47
CA LEU A 587 13.04 16.59 -8.81
C LEU A 587 12.04 15.87 -9.71
N ALA A 588 11.37 14.83 -9.22
CA ALA A 588 10.39 14.06 -9.97
C ALA A 588 9.20 14.94 -10.39
N ASN A 589 8.72 15.83 -9.52
CA ASN A 589 7.69 16.81 -9.88
C ASN A 589 8.17 17.80 -10.95
N ARG A 590 9.40 18.31 -10.84
CA ARG A 590 10.01 19.23 -11.84
C ARG A 590 10.12 18.58 -13.22
N LEU A 591 10.37 17.27 -13.26
CA LEU A 591 10.45 16.47 -14.49
C LEU A 591 9.11 15.87 -14.93
N CYS A 592 8.01 16.20 -14.24
CA CYS A 592 6.66 15.71 -14.52
C CYS A 592 6.54 14.17 -14.48
N LEU A 593 7.11 13.53 -13.44
CA LEU A 593 7.12 12.08 -13.24
C LEU A 593 6.19 11.67 -12.06
N PRO A 594 4.86 11.73 -12.22
CA PRO A 594 3.92 11.49 -11.11
C PRO A 594 3.98 10.06 -10.55
N HIS A 595 4.29 9.07 -11.39
CA HIS A 595 4.45 7.68 -10.94
C HIS A 595 5.68 7.52 -10.03
N LEU A 596 6.80 8.19 -10.34
CA LEU A 596 7.99 8.18 -9.48
C LEU A 596 7.73 8.90 -8.14
N VAL A 597 6.94 9.97 -8.14
CA VAL A 597 6.49 10.64 -6.91
C VAL A 597 5.75 9.66 -6.01
N ALA A 598 4.74 8.96 -6.55
CA ALA A 598 3.95 8.00 -5.78
C ALA A 598 4.79 6.83 -5.25
N LEU A 599 5.73 6.30 -6.04
CA LEU A 599 6.67 5.27 -5.58
C LEU A 599 7.56 5.77 -4.44
N THR A 600 8.04 7.01 -4.52
CA THR A 600 8.88 7.62 -3.48
C THR A 600 8.09 7.88 -2.20
N GLU A 601 6.84 8.33 -2.31
CA GLU A 601 5.93 8.49 -1.18
C GLU A 601 5.65 7.15 -0.48
N GLN A 602 5.34 6.11 -1.27
CA GLN A 602 5.12 4.77 -0.71
C GLN A 602 6.37 4.26 0.02
N TYR A 603 7.55 4.43 -0.56
CA TYR A 603 8.82 4.06 0.07
C TYR A 603 9.03 4.80 1.39
N THR A 604 8.80 6.12 1.40
CA THR A 604 8.97 6.98 2.59
C THR A 604 8.04 6.54 3.72
N VAL A 605 6.77 6.28 3.42
CA VAL A 605 5.81 5.80 4.44
C VAL A 605 6.21 4.42 4.95
N THR A 606 6.61 3.51 4.05
CA THR A 606 7.04 2.16 4.43
C THR A 606 8.25 2.21 5.38
N ALA A 607 9.25 3.01 5.04
CA ALA A 607 10.45 3.21 5.88
C ALA A 607 10.10 3.78 7.27
N LEU A 608 9.21 4.78 7.33
CA LEU A 608 8.76 5.35 8.61
C LEU A 608 7.96 4.34 9.45
N MET A 609 7.12 3.52 8.80
CA MET A 609 6.37 2.48 9.49
C MET A 609 7.29 1.40 10.06
N GLU A 610 8.32 0.98 9.31
CA GLU A 610 9.34 0.05 9.79
C GLU A 610 10.15 0.63 10.96
N ALA A 611 10.58 1.89 10.85
CA ALA A 611 11.28 2.59 11.94
C ALA A 611 10.42 2.70 13.20
N ALA A 612 9.13 3.02 13.06
CA ALA A 612 8.18 3.05 14.18
C ALA A 612 8.01 1.68 14.85
N GLN A 613 7.98 0.59 14.07
CA GLN A 613 7.93 -0.77 14.59
C GLN A 613 9.21 -1.15 15.33
N MET A 614 10.36 -0.61 14.92
CA MET A 614 11.63 -0.77 15.61
C MET A 614 11.80 0.17 16.82
N HIS A 615 10.77 0.92 17.20
CA HIS A 615 10.79 1.91 18.29
C HIS A 615 11.85 3.01 18.12
N VAL A 616 12.18 3.35 16.86
CA VAL A 616 12.98 4.53 16.53
C VAL A 616 12.09 5.78 16.67
N ASP A 617 12.64 6.86 17.22
CA ASP A 617 11.97 8.15 17.26
C ASP A 617 11.89 8.74 15.83
N ILE A 618 10.67 8.88 15.32
CA ILE A 618 10.37 9.39 13.98
C ILE A 618 9.62 10.73 14.02
N ASP A 619 9.38 11.28 15.21
CA ASP A 619 8.49 12.44 15.37
C ASP A 619 9.00 13.65 14.58
N GLY A 620 10.32 13.88 14.58
CA GLY A 620 10.96 14.94 13.82
C GLY A 620 10.75 14.80 12.30
N ASP A 621 11.01 13.62 11.76
CA ASP A 621 10.89 13.34 10.32
C ASP A 621 9.44 13.47 9.86
N VAL A 622 8.49 12.93 10.64
CA VAL A 622 7.06 13.03 10.36
C VAL A 622 6.60 14.49 10.38
N LEU A 623 7.06 15.30 11.33
CA LEU A 623 6.70 16.72 11.40
C LEU A 623 7.19 17.50 10.18
N VAL A 624 8.42 17.25 9.71
CA VAL A 624 8.96 17.89 8.50
C VAL A 624 8.11 17.56 7.27
N LEU A 625 7.77 16.28 7.08
CA LEU A 625 6.93 15.83 5.97
C LEU A 625 5.52 16.44 6.02
N LEU A 626 4.91 16.49 7.21
CA LEU A 626 3.59 17.08 7.41
C LEU A 626 3.60 18.58 7.14
N GLU A 627 4.63 19.31 7.57
CA GLU A 627 4.72 20.75 7.32
C GLU A 627 4.83 21.05 5.82
N LEU A 628 5.63 20.27 5.09
CA LEU A 628 5.75 20.37 3.63
C LEU A 628 4.41 20.09 2.94
N ALA A 629 3.73 19.01 3.31
CA ALA A 629 2.42 18.65 2.75
C ALA A 629 1.34 19.71 3.03
N GLN A 630 1.35 20.32 4.23
CA GLN A 630 0.43 21.40 4.59
C GLN A 630 0.66 22.66 3.78
N ARG A 631 1.93 23.05 3.55
CA ARG A 631 2.26 24.20 2.70
C ARG A 631 1.76 23.98 1.26
N THR A 632 1.96 22.78 0.71
CA THR A 632 1.45 22.43 -0.64
C THR A 632 -0.08 22.49 -0.71
N ARG A 633 -0.79 21.96 0.29
CA ARG A 633 -2.26 22.05 0.37
C ARG A 633 -2.76 23.49 0.52
N SER A 634 -2.05 24.34 1.26
CA SER A 634 -2.38 25.76 1.39
C SER A 634 -2.22 26.51 0.06
N ILE A 635 -1.15 26.22 -0.68
CA ILE A 635 -0.90 26.81 -2.00
C ILE A 635 -1.99 26.37 -3.00
N LEU A 636 -2.31 25.07 -3.07
CA LEU A 636 -3.36 24.54 -3.94
C LEU A 636 -4.76 25.13 -3.64
N LYS A 637 -5.08 25.34 -2.36
CA LYS A 637 -6.32 26.02 -1.95
C LYS A 637 -6.36 27.48 -2.37
N SER A 638 -5.21 28.16 -2.43
CA SER A 638 -5.11 29.56 -2.85
C SER A 638 -5.15 29.76 -4.37
N THR A 639 -4.76 28.75 -5.16
CA THR A 639 -4.69 28.82 -6.62
C THR A 639 -5.93 28.27 -7.35
N GLY A 640 -6.95 27.80 -6.61
CA GLY A 640 -8.23 27.38 -7.19
C GLY A 640 -8.18 26.10 -8.04
N GLY A 641 -7.12 25.31 -7.95
CA GLY A 641 -7.01 24.03 -8.64
C GLY A 641 -7.94 22.96 -8.04
N PRO A 642 -8.45 22.01 -8.84
CA PRO A 642 -9.26 20.91 -8.32
C PRO A 642 -8.43 20.10 -7.32
N LEU A 643 -9.01 19.88 -6.14
CA LEU A 643 -8.46 18.99 -5.11
C LEU A 643 -8.57 17.55 -5.62
N SER A 644 -7.54 17.02 -6.29
CA SER A 644 -7.38 15.57 -6.37
C SER A 644 -7.02 15.09 -4.97
N GLY A 645 -7.93 14.32 -4.36
CA GLY A 645 -7.72 13.74 -3.04
C GLY A 645 -6.62 12.68 -3.11
N THR A 646 -5.48 13.00 -2.51
CA THR A 646 -4.52 12.04 -1.96
C THR A 646 -4.28 12.36 -0.49
#